data_AF-A0A8B4VCV6-F1
#
_entry.id   AF-A0A8B4VCV6-F1
#
_cell.length_a   1.000
_cell.length_b   1.000
_cell.length_c   1.000
_cell.angle_alpha   90.00
_cell.angle_beta   90.00
_cell.angle_gamma   90.00
#
_symmetry.space_group_name_H-M   'P 1'
#
loop_
_entity.id
_entity.type
_entity.pdbx_description
1 polymer ?
#
loop_
_entity_poly.entity_id
_entity_poly.type
_entity_poly.pdbx_seq_one_letter_code
_entity_poly.pdbx_strand_id
1 'polypeptide(L)'
;MNTLQNQVTEQGKTLSAQGDSLTQLSNSLSQTAADIDASGKMPGNLIVNGSFERGAAGFTGWSSTATVADLQVPHSGNKALKMSAGQSNLVGQEISITQGRTYRMGVWAKQDPGTTIKDADNTKFRVADSTGLLAGSNYGPFSSGWQLVTFDWKATKTTMASFQLTTFLSAGAMYFDDFHVLDVTDEKDIAANAGAISQMNTRVTAAEGAITTQAQQLTKLSGDLAVTNAAVSKKAEQSAVTGLTTRMTSAEGKLDSQSQQLTSLQNSLTTMNTELGKKADTSAVSSLTGRVSQVENTITSQSQSITSLTSTINTIRTQGANPWVDGTFESYSDGQVLGGSGTAVVVASQKFTGDKSLKLRRDENNGGNSDKQLGTWQSVREDAKFRFEFWAMMPADQAPSSGWTTLVGIQSQNAAGQNAWQAAVTISEASLGARDKWVKFTGIASNNGAGRTRAVVWISTRGATGNGTPGYSLYLDDLVITDVTDAKAAQDASDATASAVSGLTARVTDAEGKITAQAQQQTALATKVDNANSRVDNMAKTLSDSQSTQASLNTSLQSQIDAQAAANIKNQTTLDNTIKSVASITSTQQTHATALEALATQQTTLTSSVGDLSASVQNTAKTVADVNGTVSSLWSMKVETVNGKNVGAGITLGSNGETSDMILYADRFSLFNRNNATAVPVMIAEGNELYIDTARIKNSSLTSTKIADGSITNAKIGNEIRSNDFVDGSRGWRIAKDGSSQFNNVIVRGRVEANSGVFKGTVQAESFIGDIATSASFNGFTVKGGEGSGTMNAWYQNSGYPMTITLNCTVRCNSYSGGVTDQRSDFYVVLTFNINGVQSKRRVVVDMRDKAGGLVDIPQSFTVNIPASNNRIGISLTGASYGPQQSEVTVGNIVVTAFRSNNGSFGQ
;
A
#
# COMPACT_ATOMS: atom_id res chain seq x y z
N MET A 1 76.62 20.38 112.69
CA MET A 1 77.60 20.34 111.59
C MET A 1 77.64 18.95 110.92
N ASN A 2 77.81 17.85 111.67
CA ASN A 2 77.85 16.47 111.10
C ASN A 2 76.61 16.04 110.31
N THR A 3 75.39 16.41 110.71
CA THR A 3 74.16 16.00 110.00
C THR A 3 74.03 16.64 108.61
N LEU A 4 74.48 17.90 108.49
CA LEU A 4 74.51 18.62 107.21
C LEU A 4 75.58 18.02 106.29
N GLN A 5 76.74 17.65 106.83
CA GLN A 5 77.82 16.98 106.10
C GLN A 5 77.34 15.64 105.49
N ASN A 6 76.59 14.85 106.26
CA ASN A 6 76.03 13.57 105.78
C ASN A 6 74.97 13.78 104.71
N GLN A 7 74.03 14.73 104.88
CA GLN A 7 73.04 15.05 103.84
C GLN A 7 73.71 15.56 102.55
N VAL A 8 74.73 16.40 102.64
CA VAL A 8 75.50 16.88 101.49
C VAL A 8 76.26 15.74 100.81
N THR A 9 76.75 14.76 101.58
CA THR A 9 77.44 13.57 101.03
C THR A 9 76.46 12.64 100.32
N GLU A 10 75.28 12.35 100.91
CA GLU A 10 74.23 11.55 100.28
C GLU A 10 73.63 12.24 99.04
N GLN A 11 73.47 13.57 99.08
CA GLN A 11 73.13 14.37 97.90
C GLN A 11 74.23 14.29 96.84
N GLY A 12 75.51 14.33 97.23
CA GLY A 12 76.65 14.15 96.32
C GLY A 12 76.65 12.78 95.64
N LYS A 13 76.36 11.70 96.38
CA LYS A 13 76.20 10.35 95.80
C LYS A 13 75.01 10.26 94.85
N THR A 14 73.88 10.89 95.21
CA THR A 14 72.67 10.93 94.36
C THR A 14 72.94 11.73 93.08
N LEU A 15 73.65 12.86 93.18
CA LEU A 15 74.09 13.66 92.04
C LEU A 15 75.04 12.87 91.13
N SER A 16 75.99 12.12 91.69
CA SER A 16 76.87 11.25 90.90
C SER A 16 76.08 10.15 90.18
N ALA A 17 75.16 9.46 90.86
CA ALA A 17 74.32 8.42 90.25
C ALA A 17 73.39 8.99 89.16
N GLN A 18 72.88 10.21 89.36
CA GLN A 18 72.13 10.95 88.34
C GLN A 18 73.04 11.35 87.16
N GLY A 19 74.28 11.75 87.41
CA GLY A 19 75.29 12.04 86.37
C GLY A 19 75.66 10.81 85.52
N ASP A 20 75.80 9.65 86.15
CA ASP A 20 76.02 8.37 85.46
C ASP A 20 74.82 7.97 84.60
N SER A 21 73.60 8.14 85.14
CA SER A 21 72.35 7.88 84.40
C SER A 21 72.18 8.83 83.22
N LEU A 22 72.52 10.12 83.37
CA LEU A 22 72.53 11.09 82.27
C LEU A 22 73.56 10.72 81.21
N THR A 23 74.73 10.20 81.61
CA THR A 23 75.77 9.75 80.68
C THR A 23 75.29 8.52 79.90
N GLN A 24 74.65 7.55 80.55
CA GLN A 24 74.05 6.40 79.87
C GLN A 24 72.90 6.79 78.92
N LEU A 25 72.07 7.75 79.32
CA LEU A 25 71.02 8.29 78.47
C LEU A 25 71.58 9.03 77.26
N SER A 26 72.63 9.83 77.44
CA SER A 26 73.36 10.52 76.35
C SER A 26 73.94 9.54 75.35
N ASN A 27 74.54 8.44 75.83
CA ASN A 27 75.07 7.39 74.97
C ASN A 27 73.95 6.66 74.21
N SER A 28 72.84 6.35 74.87
CA SER A 28 71.66 5.72 74.26
C SER A 28 71.00 6.62 73.21
N LEU A 29 70.91 7.93 73.48
CA LEU A 29 70.41 8.91 72.52
C LEU A 29 71.36 9.08 71.33
N SER A 30 72.67 9.03 71.53
CA SER A 30 73.66 9.11 70.45
C SER A 30 73.61 7.87 69.55
N GLN A 31 73.43 6.68 70.14
CA GLN A 31 73.14 5.45 69.38
C GLN A 31 71.80 5.53 68.65
N THR A 32 70.76 6.06 69.28
CA THR A 32 69.45 6.25 68.64
C THR A 32 69.51 7.29 67.51
N ALA A 33 70.33 8.34 67.63
CA ALA A 33 70.53 9.36 66.60
C ALA A 33 71.31 8.82 65.40
N ALA A 34 72.34 7.99 65.62
CA ALA A 34 73.03 7.26 64.56
C ALA A 34 72.09 6.26 63.85
N ASP A 35 71.15 5.67 64.59
CA ASP A 35 70.14 4.76 64.04
C ASP A 35 69.10 5.48 63.19
N ILE A 36 68.71 6.68 63.60
CA ILE A 36 67.75 7.53 62.88
C ILE A 36 68.37 8.14 61.63
N ASP A 37 69.65 8.55 61.64
CA ASP A 37 70.32 9.14 60.47
C ASP A 37 70.58 8.10 59.36
N ALA A 38 70.72 6.81 59.72
CA ALA A 38 70.89 5.69 58.79
C ALA A 38 69.56 5.06 58.31
N SER A 39 68.59 4.81 59.19
CA SER A 39 67.28 4.27 58.79
C SER A 39 66.35 5.34 58.21
N GLY A 40 66.59 6.63 58.49
CA GLY A 40 65.78 7.76 58.01
C GLY A 40 65.91 8.04 56.50
N LYS A 41 66.98 7.56 55.84
CA LYS A 41 67.18 7.74 54.39
C LYS A 41 66.33 6.79 53.53
N MET A 42 65.82 5.70 54.11
CA MET A 42 65.02 4.70 53.40
C MET A 42 63.78 4.31 54.21
N PRO A 43 62.71 5.15 54.19
CA PRO A 43 61.47 4.86 54.88
C PRO A 43 60.90 3.49 54.50
N GLY A 44 60.49 2.70 55.50
CA GLY A 44 59.95 1.35 55.27
C GLY A 44 61.01 0.25 55.10
N ASN A 45 62.30 0.55 55.31
CA ASN A 45 63.34 -0.48 55.34
C ASN A 45 63.11 -1.48 56.48
N LEU A 46 63.01 -2.75 56.12
CA LEU A 46 62.83 -3.88 57.03
C LEU A 46 64.17 -4.38 57.61
N ILE A 47 65.30 -3.92 57.06
CA ILE A 47 66.64 -4.15 57.62
C ILE A 47 66.93 -3.06 58.65
N VAL A 48 67.29 -3.47 59.87
CA VAL A 48 67.82 -2.54 60.88
C VAL A 48 69.33 -2.41 60.72
N ASN A 49 69.93 -1.26 61.04
CA ASN A 49 71.38 -1.05 60.90
C ASN A 49 71.92 -1.28 59.47
N GLY A 50 71.13 -1.00 58.43
CA GLY A 50 71.52 -1.26 57.03
C GLY A 50 72.83 -0.59 56.60
N SER A 51 73.19 0.54 57.20
CA SER A 51 74.45 1.28 56.97
C SER A 51 75.66 0.71 57.74
N PHE A 52 75.46 -0.26 58.64
CA PHE A 52 76.50 -0.84 59.48
C PHE A 52 77.19 0.11 60.49
N GLU A 53 76.64 1.32 60.72
CA GLU A 53 77.21 2.28 61.68
C GLU A 53 77.20 1.79 63.13
N ARG A 54 76.26 0.89 63.50
CA ARG A 54 76.26 0.20 64.80
C ARG A 54 77.17 -1.03 64.84
N GLY A 55 78.06 -1.21 63.87
CA GLY A 55 78.87 -2.41 63.76
C GLY A 55 78.01 -3.64 63.45
N ALA A 56 78.31 -4.76 64.11
CA ALA A 56 77.67 -6.05 63.85
C ALA A 56 76.21 -6.19 64.34
N ALA A 57 75.67 -5.17 65.02
CA ALA A 57 74.37 -5.22 65.68
C ALA A 57 73.22 -5.51 64.69
N GLY A 58 72.33 -6.43 65.05
CA GLY A 58 71.15 -6.82 64.26
C GLY A 58 71.41 -7.85 63.16
N PHE A 59 72.68 -8.11 62.82
CA PHE A 59 73.05 -9.07 61.77
C PHE A 59 73.58 -10.39 62.33
N THR A 60 73.30 -11.48 61.62
CA THR A 60 73.88 -12.81 61.85
C THR A 60 74.79 -13.21 60.69
N GLY A 61 75.53 -14.32 60.82
CA GLY A 61 76.39 -14.84 59.73
C GLY A 61 77.80 -14.24 59.65
N TRP A 62 78.29 -13.63 60.73
CA TRP A 62 79.65 -13.09 60.85
C TRP A 62 80.72 -14.19 60.84
N SER A 63 81.90 -13.88 60.29
CA SER A 63 83.03 -14.79 60.17
C SER A 63 84.36 -14.03 60.32
N SER A 64 85.50 -14.73 60.35
CA SER A 64 86.82 -14.08 60.34
C SER A 64 87.10 -13.25 59.08
N THR A 65 86.32 -13.44 58.01
CA THR A 65 86.45 -12.73 56.72
C THR A 65 85.29 -11.78 56.42
N ALA A 66 84.27 -11.72 57.27
CA ALA A 66 83.17 -10.77 57.19
C ALA A 66 83.20 -9.85 58.41
N THR A 67 83.51 -8.57 58.21
CA THR A 67 83.70 -7.60 59.29
C THR A 67 83.08 -6.27 58.92
N VAL A 68 82.69 -5.46 59.90
CA VAL A 68 82.41 -4.04 59.65
C VAL A 68 83.73 -3.28 59.65
N ALA A 69 84.02 -2.56 58.57
CA ALA A 69 85.25 -1.81 58.39
C ALA A 69 84.97 -0.30 58.36
N ASP A 70 85.85 0.47 58.99
CA ASP A 70 85.92 1.92 58.80
C ASP A 70 86.49 2.23 57.41
N LEU A 71 85.80 3.08 56.66
CA LEU A 71 86.18 3.47 55.31
C LEU A 71 86.45 4.97 55.24
N GLN A 72 87.47 5.36 54.47
CA GLN A 72 87.69 6.76 54.13
C GLN A 72 86.63 7.32 53.17
N VAL A 73 86.03 6.45 52.35
CA VAL A 73 84.97 6.79 51.38
C VAL A 73 83.86 5.71 51.41
N PRO A 74 83.01 5.70 52.45
CA PRO A 74 81.80 4.88 52.49
C PRO A 74 80.70 5.48 51.58
N HIS A 75 79.59 4.75 51.38
CA HIS A 75 78.43 5.32 50.67
C HIS A 75 77.63 6.21 51.62
N SER A 76 77.44 5.78 52.87
CA SER A 76 76.91 6.60 53.95
C SER A 76 77.68 6.38 55.25
N GLY A 77 77.62 7.35 56.17
CA GLY A 77 78.31 7.23 57.46
C GLY A 77 79.84 7.14 57.35
N ASN A 78 80.45 6.27 58.15
CA ASN A 78 81.90 6.00 58.23
C ASN A 78 82.26 4.51 58.08
N LYS A 79 81.27 3.61 58.10
CA LYS A 79 81.43 2.16 58.16
C LYS A 79 80.73 1.47 57.00
N ALA A 80 81.20 0.28 56.66
CA ALA A 80 80.54 -0.61 55.72
C ALA A 80 80.87 -2.07 56.05
N LEU A 81 80.01 -2.99 55.60
CA LEU A 81 80.31 -4.41 55.64
C LEU A 81 81.41 -4.74 54.62
N LYS A 82 82.54 -5.25 55.08
CA LYS A 82 83.63 -5.78 54.26
C LYS A 82 83.61 -7.31 54.31
N MET A 83 83.56 -7.95 53.15
CA MET A 83 83.69 -9.39 52.99
C MET A 83 84.91 -9.73 52.14
N SER A 84 85.91 -10.37 52.75
CA SER A 84 87.21 -10.69 52.15
C SER A 84 87.28 -12.16 51.68
N ALA A 85 88.26 -12.45 50.82
CA ALA A 85 88.56 -13.81 50.37
C ALA A 85 89.00 -14.75 51.50
N GLY A 86 88.65 -16.03 51.38
CA GLY A 86 89.06 -17.09 52.30
C GLY A 86 87.99 -18.16 52.58
N GLN A 87 86.71 -17.77 52.61
CA GLN A 87 85.56 -18.66 52.84
C GLN A 87 84.26 -18.04 52.29
N SER A 88 83.13 -18.76 52.44
CA SER A 88 81.80 -18.24 52.12
C SER A 88 81.26 -17.41 53.29
N ASN A 89 80.84 -16.18 53.01
CA ASN A 89 80.23 -15.26 53.99
C ASN A 89 78.73 -15.13 53.71
N LEU A 90 77.89 -15.05 54.75
CA LEU A 90 76.42 -14.98 54.61
C LEU A 90 75.79 -14.03 55.63
N VAL A 91 76.18 -12.75 55.60
CA VAL A 91 75.72 -11.76 56.59
C VAL A 91 74.31 -11.30 56.24
N GLY A 92 73.38 -11.34 57.20
CA GLY A 92 71.99 -10.98 56.96
C GLY A 92 71.11 -10.88 58.21
N GLN A 93 69.80 -10.68 58.00
CA GLN A 93 68.78 -10.58 59.06
C GLN A 93 67.55 -11.41 58.72
N GLU A 94 66.83 -11.87 59.74
CA GLU A 94 65.54 -12.52 59.57
C GLU A 94 64.41 -11.48 59.50
N ILE A 95 63.61 -11.54 58.44
CA ILE A 95 62.48 -10.65 58.18
C ILE A 95 61.23 -11.50 57.99
N SER A 96 60.11 -11.08 58.58
CA SER A 96 58.80 -11.65 58.32
C SER A 96 58.30 -11.24 56.94
N ILE A 97 58.06 -12.22 56.07
CA ILE A 97 57.52 -12.00 54.73
C ILE A 97 56.11 -12.58 54.61
N THR A 98 55.26 -11.94 53.80
CA THR A 98 53.88 -12.37 53.55
C THR A 98 53.71 -12.80 52.09
N GLN A 99 53.02 -13.93 51.88
CA GLN A 99 52.70 -14.43 50.53
C GLN A 99 52.03 -13.35 49.68
N GLY A 100 52.44 -13.24 48.42
CA GLY A 100 51.86 -12.32 47.45
C GLY A 100 52.43 -10.91 47.47
N ARG A 101 53.18 -10.52 48.51
CA ARG A 101 53.88 -9.23 48.56
C ARG A 101 55.20 -9.28 47.79
N THR A 102 55.60 -8.16 47.20
CA THR A 102 56.85 -8.00 46.46
C THR A 102 57.85 -7.24 47.31
N TYR A 103 59.02 -7.84 47.54
CA TYR A 103 60.08 -7.27 48.33
C TYR A 103 61.26 -6.87 47.43
N ARG A 104 61.77 -5.65 47.61
CA ARG A 104 62.98 -5.15 46.98
C ARG A 104 64.13 -5.26 47.96
N MET A 105 65.06 -6.17 47.70
CA MET A 105 66.33 -6.25 48.40
C MET A 105 67.35 -5.41 47.65
N GLY A 106 68.12 -4.57 48.32
CA GLY A 106 69.11 -3.73 47.66
C GLY A 106 70.25 -3.31 48.57
N VAL A 107 71.40 -3.01 47.96
CA VAL A 107 72.61 -2.62 48.67
C VAL A 107 73.49 -1.77 47.75
N TRP A 108 74.20 -0.81 48.32
CA TRP A 108 75.31 -0.17 47.63
C TRP A 108 76.55 -1.04 47.79
N ALA A 109 77.19 -1.40 46.69
CA ALA A 109 78.33 -2.30 46.70
C ALA A 109 79.49 -1.78 45.85
N LYS A 110 80.70 -2.12 46.28
CA LYS A 110 81.94 -1.93 45.52
C LYS A 110 82.90 -3.08 45.82
N GLN A 111 84.00 -3.19 45.09
CA GLN A 111 85.04 -4.18 45.39
C GLN A 111 86.46 -3.63 45.22
N ASP A 112 87.42 -4.26 45.87
CA ASP A 112 88.83 -3.94 45.67
C ASP A 112 89.28 -4.29 44.24
N PRO A 113 90.19 -3.52 43.63
CA PRO A 113 90.87 -3.92 42.40
C PRO A 113 91.53 -5.30 42.57
N GLY A 114 91.26 -6.23 41.65
CA GLY A 114 91.77 -7.61 41.72
C GLY A 114 90.89 -8.60 42.50
N THR A 115 89.70 -8.19 42.95
CA THR A 115 88.73 -9.11 43.56
C THR A 115 88.27 -10.19 42.59
N THR A 116 88.38 -11.46 42.99
CA THR A 116 88.01 -12.63 42.18
C THR A 116 86.92 -13.44 42.89
N ILE A 117 85.78 -13.62 42.22
CA ILE A 117 84.68 -14.47 42.70
C ILE A 117 85.07 -15.93 42.47
N LYS A 118 85.06 -16.74 43.54
CA LYS A 118 85.32 -18.18 43.48
C LYS A 118 84.07 -18.96 43.05
N ASP A 119 82.91 -18.53 43.54
CA ASP A 119 81.62 -19.13 43.25
C ASP A 119 80.54 -18.05 43.14
N ALA A 120 80.00 -17.91 41.93
CA ALA A 120 78.97 -16.92 41.63
C ALA A 120 77.63 -17.29 42.29
N ASP A 121 77.32 -18.58 42.46
CA ASP A 121 76.07 -19.01 43.10
C ASP A 121 76.07 -18.73 44.60
N ASN A 122 77.24 -18.55 45.20
CA ASN A 122 77.40 -18.11 46.58
C ASN A 122 77.77 -16.62 46.70
N THR A 123 77.73 -15.87 45.59
CA THR A 123 77.97 -14.41 45.58
C THR A 123 76.73 -13.65 45.08
N LYS A 124 75.73 -13.50 45.95
CA LYS A 124 74.38 -13.08 45.57
C LYS A 124 73.59 -12.44 46.71
N PHE A 125 72.49 -11.81 46.35
CA PHE A 125 71.36 -11.63 47.26
C PHE A 125 70.77 -13.01 47.51
N ARG A 126 70.65 -13.41 48.78
CA ARG A 126 70.10 -14.71 49.17
C ARG A 126 68.94 -14.49 50.13
N VAL A 127 67.78 -15.04 49.78
CA VAL A 127 66.60 -15.09 50.65
C VAL A 127 66.28 -16.55 50.91
N ALA A 128 66.30 -16.97 52.17
CA ALA A 128 66.10 -18.36 52.55
C ALA A 128 65.35 -18.47 53.88
N ASP A 129 64.61 -19.56 54.09
CA ASP A 129 64.05 -19.89 55.40
C ASP A 129 64.58 -21.25 55.88
N SER A 130 63.98 -21.79 56.95
CA SER A 130 64.35 -23.10 57.51
C SER A 130 64.19 -24.27 56.53
N THR A 131 63.48 -24.09 55.40
CA THR A 131 63.25 -25.13 54.39
C THR A 131 64.20 -25.04 53.19
N GLY A 132 64.98 -23.97 53.07
CA GLY A 132 65.95 -23.80 51.99
C GLY A 132 65.88 -22.42 51.31
N LEU A 133 66.47 -22.33 50.11
CA LEU A 133 66.51 -21.11 49.32
C LEU A 133 65.11 -20.77 48.78
N LEU A 134 64.64 -19.55 49.04
CA LEU A 134 63.38 -19.02 48.51
C LEU A 134 63.60 -18.23 47.22
N ALA A 135 64.65 -17.41 47.20
CA ALA A 135 65.03 -16.60 46.06
C ALA A 135 66.51 -16.21 46.14
N GLY A 136 67.12 -15.95 44.98
CA GLY A 136 68.44 -15.33 44.94
C GLY A 136 68.75 -14.69 43.61
N SER A 137 69.63 -13.68 43.65
CA SER A 137 70.05 -12.92 42.47
C SER A 137 71.51 -12.52 42.60
N ASN A 138 72.34 -12.91 41.64
CA ASN A 138 73.77 -12.59 41.63
C ASN A 138 73.94 -11.09 41.35
N TYR A 139 74.84 -10.43 42.08
CA TYR A 139 75.00 -8.96 41.99
C TYR A 139 76.41 -8.49 41.58
N GLY A 140 77.41 -9.38 41.53
CA GLY A 140 78.80 -9.04 41.21
C GLY A 140 79.29 -9.67 39.90
N PRO A 141 80.52 -9.35 39.45
CA PRO A 141 81.51 -8.49 40.10
C PRO A 141 81.16 -6.99 40.04
N PHE A 142 81.67 -6.22 41.00
CA PHE A 142 81.46 -4.78 41.11
C PHE A 142 82.65 -3.97 40.55
N SER A 143 82.48 -2.66 40.40
CA SER A 143 83.59 -1.73 40.18
C SER A 143 84.22 -1.29 41.51
N SER A 144 85.29 -0.50 41.44
CA SER A 144 85.88 0.15 42.62
C SER A 144 85.05 1.32 43.17
N GLY A 145 84.05 1.79 42.41
CA GLY A 145 83.08 2.79 42.85
C GLY A 145 81.83 2.14 43.43
N TRP A 146 81.12 2.87 44.31
CA TRP A 146 79.84 2.43 44.87
C TRP A 146 78.76 2.34 43.78
N GLN A 147 78.09 1.18 43.72
CA GLN A 147 77.01 0.90 42.78
C GLN A 147 75.81 0.32 43.53
N LEU A 148 74.63 0.88 43.30
CA LEU A 148 73.40 0.32 43.82
C LEU A 148 73.03 -0.91 43.01
N VAL A 149 72.82 -2.04 43.68
CA VAL A 149 72.24 -3.23 43.08
C VAL A 149 70.98 -3.61 43.83
N THR A 150 69.94 -3.99 43.10
CA THR A 150 68.63 -4.31 43.65
C THR A 150 68.08 -5.59 43.04
N PHE A 151 67.14 -6.20 43.75
CA PHE A 151 66.46 -7.42 43.38
C PHE A 151 65.03 -7.38 43.91
N ASP A 152 64.05 -7.39 43.00
CA ASP A 152 62.64 -7.45 43.33
C ASP A 152 62.16 -8.90 43.26
N TRP A 153 61.49 -9.36 44.32
CA TRP A 153 60.98 -10.72 44.41
C TRP A 153 59.60 -10.78 45.04
N LYS A 154 58.69 -11.51 44.40
CA LYS A 154 57.35 -11.77 44.91
C LYS A 154 57.35 -13.01 45.79
N ALA A 155 57.05 -12.83 47.08
CA ALA A 155 57.02 -13.91 48.05
C ALA A 155 55.93 -14.93 47.70
N THR A 156 56.29 -16.20 47.64
CA THR A 156 55.38 -17.31 47.29
C THR A 156 54.71 -17.94 48.50
N LYS A 157 55.18 -17.62 49.71
CA LYS A 157 54.62 -18.08 51.00
C LYS A 157 54.88 -17.05 52.11
N THR A 158 54.14 -17.16 53.21
CA THR A 158 54.34 -16.38 54.44
C THR A 158 55.27 -17.15 55.38
N THR A 159 56.40 -16.57 55.78
CA THR A 159 57.42 -17.23 56.62
C THR A 159 58.39 -16.21 57.21
N MET A 160 59.25 -16.62 58.17
CA MET A 160 60.44 -15.86 58.56
C MET A 160 61.57 -16.23 57.59
N ALA A 161 62.03 -15.25 56.81
CA ALA A 161 63.07 -15.44 55.82
C ALA A 161 64.33 -14.65 56.19
N SER A 162 65.48 -15.29 56.12
CA SER A 162 66.79 -14.67 56.20
C SER A 162 67.13 -13.98 54.88
N PHE A 163 67.29 -12.65 54.90
CA PHE A 163 67.79 -11.84 53.80
C PHE A 163 69.28 -11.58 54.00
N GLN A 164 70.10 -12.14 53.12
CA GLN A 164 71.55 -12.23 53.29
C GLN A 164 72.30 -11.71 52.07
N LEU A 165 73.37 -10.97 52.35
CA LEU A 165 74.44 -10.70 51.39
C LEU A 165 75.44 -11.86 51.48
N THR A 166 75.68 -12.55 50.38
CA THR A 166 76.64 -13.65 50.36
C THR A 166 77.82 -13.36 49.45
N THR A 167 79.01 -13.78 49.85
CA THR A 167 80.20 -13.73 48.99
C THR A 167 81.02 -15.00 49.15
N PHE A 168 81.58 -15.49 48.06
CA PHE A 168 82.63 -16.50 48.11
C PHE A 168 83.76 -16.13 47.16
N LEU A 169 84.80 -15.50 47.73
CA LEU A 169 85.91 -14.90 46.97
C LEU A 169 87.19 -15.71 47.12
N SER A 170 87.98 -15.80 46.05
CA SER A 170 89.32 -16.40 46.04
C SER A 170 90.44 -15.38 46.21
N ALA A 171 90.19 -14.10 45.92
CA ALA A 171 91.10 -12.97 46.14
C ALA A 171 90.32 -11.65 46.31
N GLY A 172 90.91 -10.67 47.01
CA GLY A 172 90.32 -9.34 47.23
C GLY A 172 89.18 -9.31 48.25
N ALA A 173 88.38 -8.23 48.22
CA ALA A 173 87.24 -8.03 49.10
C ALA A 173 86.11 -7.23 48.41
N MET A 174 84.87 -7.55 48.77
CA MET A 174 83.69 -6.75 48.43
C MET A 174 83.23 -5.95 49.65
N TYR A 175 82.71 -4.76 49.40
CA TYR A 175 82.18 -3.85 50.39
C TYR A 175 80.71 -3.59 50.11
N PHE A 176 79.91 -3.53 51.16
CA PHE A 176 78.46 -3.38 51.12
C PHE A 176 78.02 -2.33 52.14
N ASP A 177 77.16 -1.43 51.72
CA ASP A 177 76.67 -0.32 52.52
C ASP A 177 75.20 -0.03 52.18
N ASP A 178 74.47 0.58 53.12
CA ASP A 178 73.04 0.88 53.04
C ASP A 178 72.17 -0.30 52.55
N PHE A 179 72.35 -1.46 53.20
CA PHE A 179 71.56 -2.65 52.93
C PHE A 179 70.09 -2.45 53.33
N HIS A 180 69.19 -2.74 52.40
CA HIS A 180 67.76 -2.54 52.61
C HIS A 180 66.91 -3.65 52.02
N VAL A 181 65.75 -3.84 52.66
CA VAL A 181 64.65 -4.66 52.15
C VAL A 181 63.38 -3.83 52.31
N LEU A 182 62.70 -3.55 51.20
CA LEU A 182 61.48 -2.75 51.17
C LEU A 182 60.32 -3.61 50.68
N ASP A 183 59.13 -3.44 51.25
CA ASP A 183 57.89 -3.93 50.62
C ASP A 183 57.47 -2.93 49.53
N VAL A 184 57.61 -3.33 48.27
CA VAL A 184 57.33 -2.51 47.08
C VAL A 184 56.05 -2.96 46.37
N THR A 185 55.19 -3.72 47.05
CA THR A 185 53.93 -4.23 46.46
C THR A 185 53.08 -3.10 45.88
N ASP A 186 52.81 -2.08 46.70
CA ASP A 186 51.97 -0.95 46.29
C ASP A 186 52.64 -0.13 45.18
N GLU A 187 53.97 0.04 45.21
CA GLU A 187 54.73 0.69 44.13
C GLU A 187 54.49 0.00 42.78
N LYS A 188 54.56 -1.35 42.76
CA LYS A 188 54.36 -2.14 41.54
C LYS A 188 52.91 -2.12 41.06
N ASP A 189 51.97 -2.25 41.98
CA ASP A 189 50.53 -2.24 41.63
C ASP A 189 50.09 -0.85 41.13
N ILE A 190 50.60 0.24 41.73
CA ILE A 190 50.36 1.61 41.26
C ILE A 190 50.95 1.80 39.86
N ALA A 191 52.17 1.35 39.60
CA ALA A 191 52.80 1.48 38.28
C ALA A 191 52.02 0.71 37.19
N ALA A 192 51.53 -0.50 37.51
CA ALA A 192 50.69 -1.27 36.60
C ALA A 192 49.35 -0.55 36.31
N ASN A 193 48.71 -0.02 37.35
CA ASN A 193 47.48 0.76 37.20
C ASN A 193 47.69 2.05 36.39
N ALA A 194 48.79 2.76 36.62
CA ALA A 194 49.16 3.95 35.84
C ALA A 194 49.36 3.62 34.35
N GLY A 195 49.99 2.47 34.05
CA GLY A 195 50.11 1.96 32.68
C GLY A 195 48.76 1.67 32.02
N ALA A 196 47.86 0.99 32.74
CA ALA A 196 46.51 0.71 32.26
C ALA A 196 45.69 1.98 32.03
N ILE A 197 45.79 2.97 32.93
CA ILE A 197 45.15 4.28 32.80
C ILE A 197 45.69 5.04 31.58
N SER A 198 47.01 5.03 31.36
CA SER A 198 47.63 5.66 30.19
C SER A 198 47.15 5.04 28.86
N GLN A 199 47.04 3.71 28.80
CA GLN A 199 46.48 3.01 27.64
C GLN A 199 44.99 3.33 27.44
N MET A 200 44.21 3.40 28.52
CA MET A 200 42.81 3.79 28.47
C MET A 200 42.65 5.22 27.97
N ASN A 201 43.45 6.16 28.48
CA ASN A 201 43.47 7.55 28.01
C ASN A 201 43.78 7.64 26.51
N THR A 202 44.78 6.88 26.05
CA THR A 202 45.13 6.84 24.61
C THR A 202 43.96 6.32 23.76
N ARG A 203 43.28 5.25 24.19
CA ARG A 203 42.11 4.70 23.49
C ARG A 203 40.92 5.66 23.51
N VAL A 204 40.70 6.36 24.62
CA VAL A 204 39.64 7.36 24.76
C VAL A 204 39.91 8.54 23.84
N THR A 205 41.13 9.11 23.84
CA THR A 205 41.50 10.20 22.94
C THR A 205 41.36 9.81 21.47
N ALA A 206 41.75 8.58 21.09
CA ALA A 206 41.55 8.08 19.74
C ALA A 206 40.05 7.96 19.38
N ALA A 207 39.23 7.47 20.31
CA ALA A 207 37.78 7.39 20.13
C ALA A 207 37.15 8.80 20.02
N GLU A 208 37.57 9.75 20.85
CA GLU A 208 37.14 11.16 20.78
C GLU A 208 37.48 11.81 19.44
N GLY A 209 38.69 11.54 18.90
CA GLY A 209 39.08 11.99 17.56
C GLY A 209 38.22 11.36 16.45
N ALA A 210 37.92 10.06 16.54
CA ALA A 210 37.04 9.39 15.60
C ALA A 210 35.60 9.93 15.67
N ILE A 211 35.07 10.15 16.88
CA ILE A 211 33.75 10.75 17.10
C ILE A 211 33.69 12.17 16.54
N THR A 212 34.73 12.97 16.75
CA THR A 212 34.84 14.33 16.17
C THR A 212 34.80 14.29 14.65
N THR A 213 35.52 13.35 14.04
CA THR A 213 35.52 13.15 12.58
C THR A 213 34.14 12.75 12.07
N GLN A 214 33.46 11.82 12.76
CA GLN A 214 32.10 11.40 12.43
C GLN A 214 31.11 12.58 12.54
N ALA A 215 31.23 13.42 13.57
CA ALA A 215 30.40 14.61 13.73
C ALA A 215 30.60 15.63 12.57
N GLN A 216 31.84 15.81 12.12
CA GLN A 216 32.14 16.65 10.95
C GLN A 216 31.53 16.07 9.66
N GLN A 217 31.61 14.74 9.48
CA GLN A 217 30.97 14.06 8.33
C GLN A 217 29.44 14.20 8.36
N LEU A 218 28.80 14.03 9.51
CA LEU A 218 27.35 14.24 9.68
C LEU A 218 26.95 15.70 9.38
N THR A 219 27.75 16.66 9.84
CA THR A 219 27.52 18.09 9.54
C THR A 219 27.62 18.36 8.04
N LYS A 220 28.64 17.80 7.38
CA LYS A 220 28.79 17.90 5.92
C LYS A 220 27.61 17.25 5.19
N LEU A 221 27.19 16.05 5.62
CA LEU A 221 26.06 15.34 5.03
C LEU A 221 24.76 16.15 5.17
N SER A 222 24.55 16.77 6.33
CA SER A 222 23.42 17.68 6.57
C SER A 222 23.44 18.87 5.60
N GLY A 223 24.61 19.48 5.38
CA GLY A 223 24.80 20.55 4.40
C GLY A 223 24.56 20.10 2.96
N ASP A 224 25.14 18.97 2.56
CA ASP A 224 24.98 18.39 1.21
C ASP A 224 23.49 18.03 0.95
N LEU A 225 22.78 17.54 1.97
CA LEU A 225 21.34 17.24 1.91
C LEU A 225 20.51 18.52 1.76
N ALA A 226 20.84 19.59 2.49
CA ALA A 226 20.15 20.88 2.37
C ALA A 226 20.32 21.47 0.96
N VAL A 227 21.51 21.39 0.38
CA VAL A 227 21.79 21.81 -1.00
C VAL A 227 20.99 20.96 -2.01
N THR A 228 20.96 19.65 -1.82
CA THR A 228 20.20 18.73 -2.67
C THR A 228 18.71 19.05 -2.62
N ASN A 229 18.16 19.27 -1.42
CA ASN A 229 16.75 19.59 -1.24
C ASN A 229 16.38 20.91 -1.94
N ALA A 230 17.22 21.95 -1.80
CA ALA A 230 17.03 23.22 -2.51
C ALA A 230 17.07 23.06 -4.03
N ALA A 231 17.99 22.24 -4.55
CA ALA A 231 18.08 21.95 -5.98
C ALA A 231 16.87 21.18 -6.52
N VAL A 232 16.35 20.20 -5.75
CA VAL A 232 15.15 19.45 -6.08
C VAL A 232 13.92 20.36 -6.10
N SER A 233 13.72 21.20 -5.08
CA SER A 233 12.62 22.18 -5.04
C SER A 233 12.67 23.12 -6.24
N LYS A 234 13.86 23.68 -6.55
CA LYS A 234 14.04 24.57 -7.70
C LYS A 234 13.74 23.87 -9.03
N LYS A 235 14.15 22.61 -9.19
CA LYS A 235 13.88 21.83 -10.41
C LYS A 235 12.40 21.45 -10.54
N ALA A 236 11.73 21.14 -9.44
CA ALA A 236 10.29 20.87 -9.41
C ALA A 236 9.49 22.10 -9.87
N GLU A 237 9.84 23.29 -9.38
CA GLU A 237 9.22 24.54 -9.80
C GLU A 237 9.56 24.88 -11.27
N GLN A 238 10.85 24.81 -11.65
CA GLN A 238 11.30 25.26 -12.96
C GLN A 238 10.86 24.34 -14.11
N SER A 239 10.82 23.02 -13.92
CA SER A 239 10.37 22.08 -14.96
C SER A 239 8.86 22.14 -15.19
N ALA A 240 8.07 22.24 -14.12
CA ALA A 240 6.62 22.40 -14.23
C ALA A 240 6.28 23.74 -14.89
N VAL A 241 6.93 24.84 -14.47
CA VAL A 241 6.72 26.17 -15.05
C VAL A 241 7.18 26.22 -16.51
N THR A 242 8.33 25.63 -16.85
CA THR A 242 8.83 25.60 -18.25
C THR A 242 7.93 24.75 -19.14
N GLY A 243 7.46 23.60 -18.66
CA GLY A 243 6.52 22.75 -19.38
C GLY A 243 5.17 23.44 -19.60
N LEU A 244 4.65 24.14 -18.58
CA LEU A 244 3.42 24.92 -18.68
C LEU A 244 3.58 26.12 -19.61
N THR A 245 4.69 26.83 -19.53
CA THR A 245 5.04 27.95 -20.43
C THR A 245 5.09 27.46 -21.89
N THR A 246 5.77 26.34 -22.16
CA THR A 246 5.86 25.77 -23.51
C THR A 246 4.49 25.37 -24.05
N ARG A 247 3.63 24.76 -23.21
CA ARG A 247 2.25 24.42 -23.58
C ARG A 247 1.39 25.67 -23.80
N MET A 248 1.56 26.69 -22.98
CA MET A 248 0.87 27.98 -23.09
C MET A 248 1.25 28.69 -24.39
N THR A 249 2.55 28.84 -24.68
CA THR A 249 3.03 29.41 -25.95
C THR A 249 2.54 28.63 -27.17
N SER A 250 2.49 27.29 -27.08
CA SER A 250 1.93 26.46 -28.16
C SER A 250 0.42 26.67 -28.33
N ALA A 251 -0.32 26.84 -27.24
CA ALA A 251 -1.74 27.13 -27.26
C ALA A 251 -2.01 28.54 -27.80
N GLU A 252 -1.22 29.53 -27.37
CA GLU A 252 -1.25 30.91 -27.87
C GLU A 252 -0.99 30.94 -29.38
N GLY A 253 0.02 30.22 -29.89
CA GLY A 253 0.26 30.14 -31.34
C GLY A 253 -0.88 29.49 -32.12
N LYS A 254 -1.54 28.46 -31.56
CA LYS A 254 -2.74 27.86 -32.15
C LYS A 254 -3.93 28.83 -32.14
N LEU A 255 -4.13 29.55 -31.04
CA LEU A 255 -5.19 30.56 -30.92
C LEU A 255 -4.95 31.72 -31.88
N ASP A 256 -3.70 32.16 -32.06
CA ASP A 256 -3.35 33.21 -33.02
C ASP A 256 -3.61 32.74 -34.47
N SER A 257 -3.25 31.49 -34.79
CA SER A 257 -3.59 30.88 -36.07
C SER A 257 -5.10 30.79 -36.30
N GLN A 258 -5.86 30.37 -35.28
CA GLN A 258 -7.33 30.36 -35.33
C GLN A 258 -7.92 31.77 -35.47
N SER A 259 -7.34 32.76 -34.79
CA SER A 259 -7.73 34.17 -34.89
C SER A 259 -7.49 34.72 -36.30
N GLN A 260 -6.35 34.37 -36.92
CA GLN A 260 -6.05 34.71 -38.31
C GLN A 260 -7.00 34.01 -39.30
N GLN A 261 -7.36 32.75 -39.04
CA GLN A 261 -8.38 32.03 -39.83
C GLN A 261 -9.76 32.66 -39.69
N LEU A 262 -10.17 33.02 -38.47
CA LEU A 262 -11.43 33.73 -38.21
C LEU A 262 -11.44 35.11 -38.86
N THR A 263 -10.32 35.83 -38.82
CA THR A 263 -10.16 37.12 -39.51
C THR A 263 -10.26 36.93 -41.02
N SER A 264 -9.64 35.90 -41.58
CA SER A 264 -9.74 35.58 -43.01
C SER A 264 -11.16 35.17 -43.41
N LEU A 265 -11.84 34.40 -42.57
CA LEU A 265 -13.24 34.03 -42.76
C LEU A 265 -14.15 35.26 -42.66
N GLN A 266 -13.92 36.14 -41.69
CA GLN A 266 -14.62 37.41 -41.54
C GLN A 266 -14.43 38.28 -42.77
N ASN A 267 -13.19 38.44 -43.26
CA ASN A 267 -12.89 39.17 -44.48
C ASN A 267 -13.55 38.53 -45.71
N SER A 268 -13.57 37.20 -45.78
CA SER A 268 -14.24 36.46 -46.85
C SER A 268 -15.75 36.64 -46.80
N LEU A 269 -16.36 36.64 -45.61
CA LEU A 269 -17.78 36.89 -45.39
C LEU A 269 -18.13 38.34 -45.69
N THR A 270 -17.33 39.32 -45.27
CA THR A 270 -17.51 40.74 -45.60
C THR A 270 -17.39 40.95 -47.10
N THR A 271 -16.43 40.31 -47.76
CA THR A 271 -16.28 40.33 -49.22
C THR A 271 -17.50 39.69 -49.89
N MET A 272 -17.93 38.52 -49.44
CA MET A 272 -19.13 37.85 -49.95
C MET A 272 -20.38 38.71 -49.77
N ASN A 273 -20.54 39.36 -48.62
CA ASN A 273 -21.65 40.28 -48.35
C ASN A 273 -21.60 41.50 -49.28
N THR A 274 -20.41 42.02 -49.54
CA THR A 274 -20.18 43.11 -50.51
C THR A 274 -20.47 42.66 -51.95
N GLU A 275 -20.01 41.48 -52.36
CA GLU A 275 -20.24 40.90 -53.69
C GLU A 275 -21.69 40.49 -53.91
N LEU A 276 -22.39 40.01 -52.87
CA LEU A 276 -23.82 39.77 -52.89
C LEU A 276 -24.59 41.08 -53.08
N GLY A 277 -24.15 42.15 -52.42
CA GLY A 277 -24.63 43.51 -52.66
C GLY A 277 -24.36 44.00 -54.10
N LYS A 278 -23.19 43.69 -54.68
CA LYS A 278 -22.87 44.04 -56.07
C LYS A 278 -23.67 43.23 -57.11
N LYS A 279 -23.92 41.95 -56.85
CA LYS A 279 -24.78 41.11 -57.71
C LYS A 279 -26.22 41.63 -57.76
N ALA A 280 -26.63 42.42 -56.78
CA ALA A 280 -27.90 43.12 -56.80
C ALA A 280 -27.90 44.42 -57.65
N ASP A 281 -26.76 44.98 -58.10
CA ASP A 281 -26.76 46.42 -58.46
C ASP A 281 -25.92 46.96 -59.63
N THR A 282 -25.43 46.18 -60.61
CA THR A 282 -25.04 46.84 -61.88
C THR A 282 -25.21 45.99 -63.11
N SER A 283 -24.77 44.73 -63.16
CA SER A 283 -24.88 43.94 -64.39
C SER A 283 -26.28 43.37 -64.60
N ALA A 284 -26.92 42.89 -63.54
CA ALA A 284 -28.30 42.42 -63.55
C ALA A 284 -29.28 43.59 -63.72
N VAL A 285 -29.05 44.70 -63.01
CA VAL A 285 -29.82 45.94 -63.19
C VAL A 285 -29.57 46.57 -64.55
N SER A 286 -28.34 46.64 -65.08
CA SER A 286 -28.08 47.15 -66.44
C SER A 286 -28.57 46.19 -67.53
N SER A 287 -28.57 44.88 -67.28
CA SER A 287 -29.22 43.92 -68.18
C SER A 287 -30.73 44.05 -68.11
N LEU A 288 -31.30 44.36 -66.93
CA LEU A 288 -32.72 44.61 -66.76
C LEU A 288 -33.12 45.96 -67.36
N THR A 289 -32.37 47.03 -67.14
CA THR A 289 -32.50 48.35 -67.76
C THR A 289 -32.31 48.24 -69.27
N GLY A 290 -31.33 47.47 -69.73
CA GLY A 290 -31.12 47.18 -71.15
C GLY A 290 -32.28 46.39 -71.74
N ARG A 291 -32.78 45.36 -71.04
CA ARG A 291 -34.01 44.63 -71.41
C ARG A 291 -35.24 45.53 -71.36
N VAL A 292 -35.34 46.45 -70.40
CA VAL A 292 -36.44 47.40 -70.24
C VAL A 292 -36.40 48.43 -71.36
N SER A 293 -35.25 49.03 -71.69
CA SER A 293 -35.11 49.90 -72.87
C SER A 293 -35.33 49.16 -74.18
N GLN A 294 -34.89 47.90 -74.28
CA GLN A 294 -35.19 47.07 -75.44
C GLN A 294 -36.69 46.76 -75.51
N VAL A 295 -37.35 46.50 -74.37
CA VAL A 295 -38.80 46.34 -74.26
C VAL A 295 -39.51 47.65 -74.57
N GLU A 296 -39.03 48.82 -74.16
CA GLU A 296 -39.60 50.13 -74.46
C GLU A 296 -39.48 50.47 -75.94
N ASN A 297 -38.34 50.18 -76.56
CA ASN A 297 -38.15 50.26 -78.01
C ASN A 297 -39.05 49.26 -78.74
N THR A 298 -39.18 48.04 -78.20
CA THR A 298 -40.11 47.02 -78.71
C THR A 298 -41.55 47.47 -78.54
N ILE A 299 -41.94 48.12 -77.45
CA ILE A 299 -43.27 48.67 -77.19
C ILE A 299 -43.53 49.84 -78.13
N THR A 300 -42.53 50.68 -78.42
CA THR A 300 -42.65 51.78 -79.39
C THR A 300 -42.81 51.23 -80.81
N SER A 301 -42.02 50.23 -81.19
CA SER A 301 -42.15 49.51 -82.46
C SER A 301 -43.46 48.72 -82.53
N GLN A 302 -43.91 48.13 -81.42
CA GLN A 302 -45.21 47.49 -81.29
C GLN A 302 -46.32 48.52 -81.35
N SER A 303 -46.14 49.75 -80.88
CA SER A 303 -47.12 50.84 -80.98
C SER A 303 -47.26 51.33 -82.43
N GLN A 304 -46.14 51.43 -83.16
CA GLN A 304 -46.13 51.63 -84.61
C GLN A 304 -46.75 50.43 -85.35
N SER A 305 -46.48 49.21 -84.88
CA SER A 305 -47.11 47.99 -85.37
C SER A 305 -48.60 47.95 -85.03
N ILE A 306 -49.05 48.46 -83.88
CA ILE A 306 -50.46 48.61 -83.45
C ILE A 306 -51.14 49.66 -84.31
N THR A 307 -50.44 50.71 -84.72
CA THR A 307 -50.96 51.70 -85.69
C THR A 307 -51.13 51.07 -87.07
N SER A 308 -50.18 50.22 -87.50
CA SER A 308 -50.28 49.38 -88.70
C SER A 308 -51.33 48.26 -88.55
N LEU A 309 -51.50 47.74 -87.34
CA LEU A 309 -52.48 46.74 -86.97
C LEU A 309 -53.86 47.38 -86.94
N THR A 310 -54.00 48.64 -86.55
CA THR A 310 -55.26 49.41 -86.58
C THR A 310 -55.71 49.60 -88.03
N SER A 311 -54.77 49.86 -88.94
CA SER A 311 -55.03 49.93 -90.38
C SER A 311 -55.36 48.55 -90.97
N THR A 312 -54.67 47.49 -90.53
CA THR A 312 -54.99 46.09 -90.90
C THR A 312 -56.31 45.61 -90.28
N ILE A 313 -56.65 46.04 -89.07
CA ILE A 313 -57.89 45.75 -88.34
C ILE A 313 -59.06 46.43 -89.04
N ASN A 314 -58.88 47.62 -89.63
CA ASN A 314 -59.92 48.19 -90.48
C ASN A 314 -60.16 47.36 -91.75
N THR A 315 -59.17 46.59 -92.21
CA THR A 315 -59.30 45.60 -93.30
C THR A 315 -59.89 44.26 -92.84
N ILE A 316 -59.53 43.77 -91.64
CA ILE A 316 -60.09 42.54 -91.02
C ILE A 316 -61.51 42.78 -90.51
N ARG A 317 -61.86 44.00 -90.11
CA ARG A 317 -63.22 44.43 -89.71
C ARG A 317 -64.25 44.23 -90.82
N THR A 318 -63.82 44.14 -92.08
CA THR A 318 -64.66 43.80 -93.23
C THR A 318 -64.63 42.32 -93.64
N GLN A 319 -63.88 41.45 -92.94
CA GLN A 319 -63.80 40.01 -93.22
C GLN A 319 -64.07 39.08 -92.00
N GLY A 320 -64.16 39.61 -90.78
CA GLY A 320 -64.39 38.82 -89.56
C GLY A 320 -63.19 37.91 -89.23
N ALA A 321 -62.85 37.70 -87.96
CA ALA A 321 -61.62 37.00 -87.52
C ALA A 321 -61.58 35.47 -87.80
N ASN A 322 -62.38 34.98 -88.73
CA ASN A 322 -62.53 33.57 -89.05
C ASN A 322 -61.67 33.16 -90.25
N PRO A 323 -60.96 32.02 -90.18
CA PRO A 323 -60.09 31.57 -91.27
C PRO A 323 -60.83 31.18 -92.56
N TRP A 324 -62.14 30.90 -92.49
CA TRP A 324 -62.90 30.30 -93.58
C TRP A 324 -64.02 31.17 -94.14
N VAL A 325 -64.77 31.84 -93.28
CA VAL A 325 -65.95 32.64 -93.63
C VAL A 325 -66.13 33.75 -92.62
N ASP A 326 -66.51 34.95 -93.08
CA ASP A 326 -67.03 35.96 -92.16
C ASP A 326 -68.20 35.38 -91.36
N GLY A 327 -68.01 35.24 -90.04
CA GLY A 327 -68.99 34.61 -89.16
C GLY A 327 -69.97 35.60 -88.53
N THR A 328 -69.77 36.91 -88.72
CA THR A 328 -70.84 37.91 -88.52
C THR A 328 -71.85 37.87 -89.67
N PHE A 329 -71.45 37.31 -90.80
CA PHE A 329 -72.21 37.26 -92.05
C PHE A 329 -72.56 38.65 -92.65
N GLU A 330 -72.08 39.74 -92.07
CA GLU A 330 -72.42 41.11 -92.48
C GLU A 330 -71.75 41.54 -93.79
N SER A 331 -70.60 40.96 -94.13
CA SER A 331 -69.92 41.22 -95.41
C SER A 331 -70.65 40.64 -96.64
N TYR A 332 -71.64 39.77 -96.44
CA TYR A 332 -72.37 39.12 -97.52
C TYR A 332 -73.68 39.85 -97.85
N SER A 333 -74.17 39.73 -99.09
CA SER A 333 -75.48 40.26 -99.47
C SER A 333 -76.62 39.41 -98.88
N ASP A 334 -77.78 40.04 -98.61
CA ASP A 334 -78.98 39.27 -98.22
C ASP A 334 -79.36 38.29 -99.35
N GLY A 335 -79.61 37.02 -99.01
CA GLY A 335 -79.84 35.94 -99.96
C GLY A 335 -78.58 35.29 -100.54
N GLN A 336 -77.37 35.70 -100.14
CA GLN A 336 -76.13 35.12 -100.62
C GLN A 336 -75.96 33.66 -100.16
N VAL A 337 -75.72 32.76 -101.10
CA VAL A 337 -75.48 31.33 -100.82
C VAL A 337 -74.03 31.12 -100.43
N LEU A 338 -73.78 30.56 -99.24
CA LEU A 338 -72.43 30.25 -98.74
C LEU A 338 -72.06 28.77 -98.81
N GLY A 339 -73.03 27.87 -99.01
CA GLY A 339 -72.76 26.44 -99.11
C GLY A 339 -74.00 25.57 -99.31
N GLY A 340 -73.76 24.28 -99.59
CA GLY A 340 -74.79 23.24 -99.67
C GLY A 340 -75.83 23.44 -100.78
N SER A 341 -75.42 23.94 -101.95
CA SER A 341 -76.29 24.17 -103.13
C SER A 341 -77.57 24.96 -102.82
N GLY A 342 -77.47 26.02 -102.01
CA GLY A 342 -78.61 26.87 -101.62
C GLY A 342 -79.27 26.50 -100.29
N THR A 343 -78.65 25.60 -99.51
CA THR A 343 -79.13 25.23 -98.16
C THR A 343 -78.40 25.93 -97.03
N ALA A 344 -77.30 26.65 -97.29
CA ALA A 344 -76.68 27.60 -96.35
C ALA A 344 -76.72 28.99 -96.99
N VAL A 345 -77.57 29.87 -96.48
CA VAL A 345 -77.87 31.17 -97.09
C VAL A 345 -77.85 32.27 -96.04
N VAL A 346 -77.20 33.38 -96.33
CA VAL A 346 -77.23 34.58 -95.48
C VAL A 346 -78.58 35.26 -95.60
N VAL A 347 -79.21 35.59 -94.48
CA VAL A 347 -80.53 36.20 -94.45
C VAL A 347 -80.65 37.30 -93.40
N ALA A 348 -81.47 38.32 -93.67
CA ALA A 348 -81.80 39.38 -92.71
C ALA A 348 -82.98 39.06 -91.77
N SER A 349 -83.70 37.96 -92.03
CA SER A 349 -84.99 37.66 -91.40
C SER A 349 -84.90 37.24 -89.93
N GLN A 350 -83.82 36.57 -89.53
CA GLN A 350 -83.58 36.10 -88.17
C GLN A 350 -82.10 36.35 -87.88
N LYS A 351 -81.77 36.93 -86.73
CA LYS A 351 -80.40 37.33 -86.36
C LYS A 351 -80.27 37.48 -84.86
N PHE A 352 -79.06 37.32 -84.35
CA PHE A 352 -78.68 37.50 -82.95
C PHE A 352 -78.04 38.87 -82.75
N THR A 353 -76.99 39.18 -83.51
CA THR A 353 -76.39 40.53 -83.58
C THR A 353 -76.31 40.98 -85.03
N GLY A 354 -75.99 42.26 -85.26
CA GLY A 354 -75.95 42.81 -86.61
C GLY A 354 -77.31 42.79 -87.33
N ASP A 355 -77.25 42.77 -88.67
CA ASP A 355 -78.39 42.81 -89.58
C ASP A 355 -78.64 41.45 -90.28
N LYS A 356 -77.72 40.49 -90.20
CA LYS A 356 -77.79 39.21 -90.94
C LYS A 356 -77.35 38.02 -90.11
N SER A 357 -77.80 36.83 -90.51
CA SER A 357 -77.27 35.56 -89.99
C SER A 357 -77.27 34.48 -91.07
N LEU A 358 -76.67 33.34 -90.77
CA LEU A 358 -76.68 32.18 -91.65
C LEU A 358 -77.90 31.30 -91.38
N LYS A 359 -78.82 31.26 -92.34
CA LYS A 359 -79.89 30.26 -92.38
C LYS A 359 -79.38 28.95 -92.97
N LEU A 360 -79.40 27.92 -92.16
CA LEU A 360 -79.19 26.53 -92.55
C LEU A 360 -80.54 25.87 -92.77
N ARG A 361 -80.75 25.29 -93.94
CA ARG A 361 -81.95 24.55 -94.30
C ARG A 361 -81.63 23.07 -94.46
N ARG A 362 -82.53 22.21 -93.99
CA ARG A 362 -82.67 20.82 -94.44
C ARG A 362 -83.96 20.75 -95.23
N ASP A 363 -83.86 20.29 -96.48
CA ASP A 363 -85.04 20.06 -97.33
C ASP A 363 -85.90 18.90 -96.81
N GLU A 364 -87.19 18.95 -97.14
CA GLU A 364 -88.09 17.81 -97.00
C GLU A 364 -87.64 16.65 -97.89
N ASN A 365 -87.99 15.42 -97.50
CA ASN A 365 -87.71 14.19 -98.27
C ASN A 365 -86.22 13.91 -98.54
N ASN A 366 -85.31 14.51 -97.76
CA ASN A 366 -83.87 14.39 -97.97
C ASN A 366 -83.37 12.94 -97.74
N GLY A 367 -82.57 12.42 -98.67
CA GLY A 367 -82.09 11.03 -98.67
C GLY A 367 -80.87 10.72 -97.79
N GLY A 368 -80.29 11.71 -97.09
CA GLY A 368 -79.09 11.52 -96.28
C GLY A 368 -78.76 12.72 -95.38
N ASN A 369 -77.48 12.91 -95.07
CA ASN A 369 -76.99 14.12 -94.39
C ASN A 369 -77.06 15.33 -95.32
N SER A 370 -77.45 16.50 -94.80
CA SER A 370 -77.40 17.76 -95.55
C SER A 370 -76.14 18.52 -95.15
N ASP A 371 -75.01 18.08 -95.72
CA ASP A 371 -73.68 18.64 -95.48
C ASP A 371 -73.46 19.95 -96.25
N LYS A 372 -72.95 20.94 -95.53
CA LYS A 372 -72.66 22.29 -96.02
C LYS A 372 -71.20 22.57 -95.73
N GLN A 373 -70.44 22.86 -96.78
CA GLN A 373 -69.07 23.37 -96.66
C GLN A 373 -69.14 24.88 -96.81
N LEU A 374 -68.58 25.62 -95.84
CA LEU A 374 -68.56 27.08 -95.86
C LEU A 374 -67.12 27.55 -96.09
N GLY A 375 -66.95 28.41 -97.09
CA GLY A 375 -65.64 28.93 -97.48
C GLY A 375 -64.83 27.96 -98.34
N THR A 376 -63.55 28.27 -98.51
CA THR A 376 -62.60 27.46 -99.30
C THR A 376 -61.80 26.51 -98.42
N TRP A 377 -61.29 25.42 -98.97
CA TRP A 377 -60.35 24.56 -98.25
C TRP A 377 -59.09 25.34 -97.87
N GLN A 378 -58.72 25.31 -96.59
CA GLN A 378 -57.55 25.99 -96.03
C GLN A 378 -56.55 24.95 -95.50
N SER A 379 -55.26 25.29 -95.52
CA SER A 379 -54.21 24.45 -94.90
C SER A 379 -54.31 24.51 -93.37
N VAL A 380 -54.19 23.37 -92.70
CA VAL A 380 -54.25 23.24 -91.23
C VAL A 380 -53.19 22.27 -90.70
N ARG A 381 -52.77 22.42 -89.44
CA ARG A 381 -51.87 21.47 -88.76
C ARG A 381 -52.58 20.14 -88.50
N GLU A 382 -51.85 19.03 -88.51
CA GLU A 382 -52.44 17.70 -88.29
C GLU A 382 -53.03 17.53 -86.89
N ASP A 383 -52.40 18.15 -85.89
CA ASP A 383 -52.82 18.20 -84.49
C ASP A 383 -53.70 19.42 -84.16
N ALA A 384 -54.05 20.22 -85.17
CA ALA A 384 -54.75 21.49 -84.98
C ALA A 384 -56.01 21.34 -84.13
N LYS A 385 -56.20 22.27 -83.20
CA LYS A 385 -57.39 22.39 -82.37
C LYS A 385 -58.09 23.69 -82.71
N PHE A 386 -59.32 23.62 -83.20
CA PHE A 386 -60.12 24.80 -83.53
C PHE A 386 -61.27 24.94 -82.56
N ARG A 387 -61.31 26.04 -81.83
CA ARG A 387 -62.46 26.41 -80.99
C ARG A 387 -63.51 27.06 -81.87
N PHE A 388 -64.71 26.48 -81.88
CA PHE A 388 -65.91 27.04 -82.49
C PHE A 388 -66.75 27.69 -81.39
N GLU A 389 -67.16 28.91 -81.62
CA GLU A 389 -68.15 29.64 -80.82
C GLU A 389 -69.19 30.24 -81.75
N PHE A 390 -70.47 30.09 -81.46
CA PHE A 390 -71.53 30.70 -82.26
C PHE A 390 -72.84 30.72 -81.48
N TRP A 391 -73.78 31.54 -81.91
CA TRP A 391 -75.16 31.49 -81.46
C TRP A 391 -76.01 30.72 -82.46
N ALA A 392 -76.95 29.90 -81.98
CA ALA A 392 -77.90 29.22 -82.84
C ALA A 392 -79.33 29.31 -82.32
N MET A 393 -80.30 29.35 -83.23
CA MET A 393 -81.72 29.44 -82.92
C MET A 393 -82.56 28.70 -83.97
N MET A 394 -83.59 27.98 -83.52
CA MET A 394 -84.62 27.39 -84.38
C MET A 394 -85.96 28.09 -84.11
N PRO A 395 -86.66 28.61 -85.15
CA PRO A 395 -87.96 29.22 -84.94
C PRO A 395 -89.01 28.24 -84.42
N ALA A 396 -90.00 28.73 -83.67
CA ALA A 396 -91.03 27.87 -83.06
C ALA A 396 -91.91 27.13 -84.08
N ASP A 397 -92.08 27.68 -85.29
CA ASP A 397 -92.89 27.11 -86.37
C ASP A 397 -92.22 25.95 -87.12
N GLN A 398 -90.93 25.69 -86.88
CA GLN A 398 -90.21 24.59 -87.53
C GLN A 398 -90.61 23.25 -86.92
N ALA A 399 -90.84 22.21 -87.73
CA ALA A 399 -91.22 20.88 -87.23
C ALA A 399 -90.22 19.80 -87.67
N PRO A 400 -88.96 19.82 -87.19
CA PRO A 400 -87.98 18.80 -87.55
C PRO A 400 -88.42 17.41 -87.08
N SER A 401 -87.91 16.37 -87.75
CA SER A 401 -88.10 14.98 -87.31
C SER A 401 -87.52 14.72 -85.91
N SER A 402 -88.10 13.79 -85.16
CA SER A 402 -87.54 13.34 -83.87
C SER A 402 -86.08 12.87 -84.02
N GLY A 403 -85.21 13.25 -83.08
CA GLY A 403 -83.78 12.93 -83.12
C GLY A 403 -82.94 13.77 -84.09
N TRP A 404 -83.48 14.90 -84.59
CA TRP A 404 -82.71 15.82 -85.43
C TRP A 404 -81.47 16.35 -84.72
N THR A 405 -80.41 16.60 -85.50
CA THR A 405 -79.20 17.25 -85.01
C THR A 405 -78.61 18.16 -86.08
N THR A 406 -77.93 19.22 -85.65
CA THR A 406 -77.07 20.01 -86.53
C THR A 406 -75.66 19.98 -85.98
N LEU A 407 -74.73 19.38 -86.71
CA LEU A 407 -73.32 19.31 -86.33
C LEU A 407 -72.58 20.50 -86.92
N VAL A 408 -71.76 21.17 -86.12
CA VAL A 408 -70.90 22.28 -86.54
C VAL A 408 -69.47 21.93 -86.18
N GLY A 409 -68.57 22.01 -87.14
CA GLY A 409 -67.15 21.80 -86.93
C GLY A 409 -66.36 21.91 -88.22
N ILE A 410 -65.38 21.02 -88.38
CA ILE A 410 -64.53 20.99 -89.58
C ILE A 410 -64.68 19.67 -90.32
N GLN A 411 -64.54 19.75 -91.64
CA GLN A 411 -64.24 18.62 -92.47
C GLN A 411 -62.79 18.74 -92.92
N SER A 412 -61.98 17.74 -92.60
CA SER A 412 -60.55 17.68 -92.91
C SER A 412 -60.27 16.60 -93.96
N GLN A 413 -59.24 16.80 -94.77
CA GLN A 413 -58.79 15.86 -95.79
C GLN A 413 -57.28 15.57 -95.67
N ASN A 414 -56.91 14.32 -95.96
CA ASN A 414 -55.52 13.95 -96.19
C ASN A 414 -55.12 14.12 -97.66
N ALA A 415 -53.85 13.89 -97.96
CA ALA A 415 -53.32 14.00 -99.33
C ALA A 415 -53.99 13.04 -100.33
N ALA A 416 -54.54 11.91 -99.87
CA ALA A 416 -55.28 10.95 -100.69
C ALA A 416 -56.74 11.35 -100.96
N GLY A 417 -57.18 12.53 -100.51
CA GLY A 417 -58.56 13.03 -100.67
C GLY A 417 -59.58 12.41 -99.72
N GLN A 418 -59.15 11.64 -98.72
CA GLN A 418 -60.06 11.00 -97.76
C GLN A 418 -60.54 12.01 -96.72
N ASN A 419 -61.86 12.12 -96.59
CA ASN A 419 -62.53 13.04 -95.67
C ASN A 419 -62.55 12.50 -94.23
N ALA A 420 -62.53 13.41 -93.25
CA ALA A 420 -63.01 13.14 -91.90
C ALA A 420 -63.76 14.35 -91.36
N TRP A 421 -64.79 14.09 -90.55
CA TRP A 421 -65.71 15.11 -90.06
C TRP A 421 -65.61 15.16 -88.55
N GLN A 422 -65.17 16.29 -88.01
CA GLN A 422 -65.01 16.51 -86.57
C GLN A 422 -65.98 17.59 -86.12
N ALA A 423 -66.99 17.18 -85.36
CA ALA A 423 -67.90 18.12 -84.72
C ALA A 423 -67.16 18.81 -83.56
N ALA A 424 -67.17 20.13 -83.55
CA ALA A 424 -66.87 20.91 -82.35
C ALA A 424 -68.09 20.97 -81.44
N VAL A 425 -69.28 21.09 -82.05
CA VAL A 425 -70.56 21.25 -81.38
C VAL A 425 -71.61 20.38 -82.07
N THR A 426 -72.46 19.75 -81.27
CA THR A 426 -73.69 19.07 -81.70
C THR A 426 -74.89 19.83 -81.17
N ILE A 427 -75.70 20.40 -82.08
CA ILE A 427 -76.95 21.08 -81.75
C ILE A 427 -78.09 20.07 -81.86
N SER A 428 -78.90 19.94 -80.83
CA SER A 428 -80.10 19.09 -80.77
C SER A 428 -81.22 19.82 -80.04
N GLU A 429 -82.42 19.23 -79.99
CA GLU A 429 -83.52 19.79 -79.21
C GLU A 429 -83.11 20.03 -77.74
N ALA A 430 -82.37 19.10 -77.12
CA ALA A 430 -81.92 19.20 -75.74
C ALA A 430 -80.87 20.31 -75.53
N SER A 431 -79.99 20.53 -76.51
CA SER A 431 -78.94 21.53 -76.39
C SER A 431 -79.41 22.95 -76.74
N LEU A 432 -80.47 23.10 -77.53
CA LEU A 432 -81.17 24.39 -77.72
C LEU A 432 -82.01 24.77 -76.50
N GLY A 433 -82.55 23.79 -75.76
CA GLY A 433 -83.38 24.01 -74.57
C GLY A 433 -84.79 24.55 -74.86
N ALA A 434 -84.94 25.49 -75.79
CA ALA A 434 -86.21 26.03 -76.30
C ALA A 434 -86.05 26.61 -77.72
N ARG A 435 -87.17 26.72 -78.45
CA ARG A 435 -87.24 27.38 -79.77
C ARG A 435 -87.49 28.88 -79.63
N ASP A 436 -87.28 29.64 -80.70
CA ASP A 436 -87.28 31.12 -80.73
C ASP A 436 -86.26 31.79 -79.78
N LYS A 437 -85.27 31.02 -79.30
CA LYS A 437 -84.23 31.50 -78.40
C LYS A 437 -82.85 31.25 -78.99
N TRP A 438 -82.03 32.30 -79.03
CA TRP A 438 -80.62 32.18 -79.36
C TRP A 438 -79.85 31.56 -78.19
N VAL A 439 -79.09 30.51 -78.48
CA VAL A 439 -78.23 29.82 -77.51
C VAL A 439 -76.80 29.83 -78.00
N LYS A 440 -75.88 30.21 -77.11
CA LYS A 440 -74.45 30.20 -77.40
C LYS A 440 -73.92 28.79 -77.26
N PHE A 441 -73.20 28.35 -78.28
CA PHE A 441 -72.46 27.10 -78.29
C PHE A 441 -70.97 27.38 -78.31
N THR A 442 -70.21 26.53 -77.63
CA THR A 442 -68.76 26.51 -77.70
C THR A 442 -68.26 25.07 -77.67
N GLY A 443 -67.21 24.79 -78.42
CA GLY A 443 -66.57 23.48 -78.44
C GLY A 443 -65.27 23.51 -79.23
N ILE A 444 -64.48 22.45 -79.13
CA ILE A 444 -63.20 22.34 -79.86
C ILE A 444 -63.29 21.17 -80.84
N ALA A 445 -63.17 21.46 -82.12
CA ALA A 445 -62.88 20.43 -83.12
C ALA A 445 -61.38 20.14 -83.11
N SER A 446 -61.05 18.87 -82.92
CA SER A 446 -59.68 18.37 -82.99
C SER A 446 -59.43 17.78 -84.37
N ASN A 447 -58.47 18.32 -85.12
CA ASN A 447 -57.99 17.63 -86.31
C ASN A 447 -57.35 16.29 -85.90
N ASN A 448 -57.64 15.25 -86.67
CA ASN A 448 -57.50 13.85 -86.23
C ASN A 448 -56.08 13.27 -86.43
N GLY A 449 -55.04 14.10 -86.55
CA GLY A 449 -53.62 13.68 -86.44
C GLY A 449 -53.07 12.64 -87.43
N ALA A 450 -53.80 12.30 -88.49
CA ALA A 450 -53.45 11.20 -89.40
C ALA A 450 -53.21 11.70 -90.83
N GLY A 451 -52.22 12.59 -91.05
CA GLY A 451 -51.87 13.09 -92.38
C GLY A 451 -52.84 14.12 -92.97
N ARG A 452 -53.74 14.69 -92.14
CA ARG A 452 -54.80 15.61 -92.59
C ARG A 452 -54.33 17.05 -92.49
N THR A 453 -54.02 17.65 -93.62
CA THR A 453 -53.34 18.96 -93.71
C THR A 453 -54.19 20.07 -94.31
N ARG A 454 -55.45 19.80 -94.66
CA ARG A 454 -56.41 20.85 -95.06
C ARG A 454 -57.79 20.60 -94.48
N ALA A 455 -58.51 21.69 -94.18
CA ALA A 455 -59.87 21.63 -93.65
C ALA A 455 -60.76 22.75 -94.22
N VAL A 456 -62.07 22.54 -94.11
CA VAL A 456 -63.13 23.52 -94.41
C VAL A 456 -64.16 23.49 -93.28
N VAL A 457 -64.86 24.61 -93.03
CA VAL A 457 -65.99 24.62 -92.10
C VAL A 457 -67.07 23.71 -92.63
N TRP A 458 -67.53 22.81 -91.76
CA TRP A 458 -68.52 21.81 -92.08
C TRP A 458 -69.70 21.93 -91.13
N ILE A 459 -70.88 22.07 -91.73
CA ILE A 459 -72.14 22.09 -91.01
C ILE A 459 -73.07 21.04 -91.62
N SER A 460 -73.58 20.14 -90.80
CA SER A 460 -74.42 19.02 -91.24
C SER A 460 -75.77 19.08 -90.55
N THR A 461 -76.82 19.43 -91.28
CA THR A 461 -78.20 19.35 -90.77
C THR A 461 -78.75 17.94 -91.01
N ARG A 462 -79.17 17.27 -89.94
CA ARG A 462 -79.52 15.84 -89.90
C ARG A 462 -80.90 15.62 -89.31
N GLY A 463 -81.57 14.59 -89.80
CA GLY A 463 -82.90 14.15 -89.36
C GLY A 463 -83.29 12.86 -90.07
N ALA A 464 -84.55 12.45 -89.95
CA ALA A 464 -85.10 11.30 -90.67
C ALA A 464 -84.92 11.46 -92.20
N THR A 465 -84.78 10.33 -92.91
CA THR A 465 -84.50 10.30 -94.35
C THR A 465 -85.63 9.62 -95.14
N GLY A 466 -85.85 10.05 -96.38
CA GLY A 466 -86.82 9.43 -97.30
C GLY A 466 -88.14 10.19 -97.46
N ASN A 467 -89.00 9.72 -98.35
CA ASN A 467 -90.25 10.40 -98.72
C ASN A 467 -91.24 10.50 -97.54
N GLY A 468 -91.85 11.66 -97.33
CA GLY A 468 -92.72 11.99 -96.18
C GLY A 468 -92.01 12.56 -94.95
N THR A 469 -90.71 12.89 -95.03
CA THR A 469 -89.95 13.44 -93.88
C THR A 469 -89.90 14.97 -93.88
N PRO A 470 -90.11 15.63 -92.71
CA PRO A 470 -90.15 17.09 -92.64
C PRO A 470 -88.75 17.70 -92.71
N GLY A 471 -88.67 18.86 -93.37
CA GLY A 471 -87.49 19.74 -93.37
C GLY A 471 -87.47 20.65 -92.14
N TYR A 472 -86.38 21.39 -91.97
CA TYR A 472 -86.30 22.44 -90.96
C TYR A 472 -85.26 23.50 -91.31
N SER A 473 -85.40 24.68 -90.72
CA SER A 473 -84.40 25.75 -90.75
C SER A 473 -83.83 26.01 -89.36
N LEU A 474 -82.51 26.20 -89.30
CA LEU A 474 -81.77 26.63 -88.11
C LEU A 474 -80.94 27.85 -88.50
N TYR A 475 -80.86 28.84 -87.62
CA TYR A 475 -80.10 30.06 -87.86
C TYR A 475 -78.86 30.05 -86.97
N LEU A 476 -77.72 30.37 -87.55
CA LEU A 476 -76.44 30.52 -86.87
C LEU A 476 -75.97 31.95 -87.05
N ASP A 477 -75.44 32.52 -85.98
CA ASP A 477 -74.94 33.88 -85.98
C ASP A 477 -73.69 34.01 -85.10
N ASP A 478 -72.89 35.04 -85.35
CA ASP A 478 -71.62 35.31 -84.66
C ASP A 478 -70.71 34.07 -84.57
N LEU A 479 -70.51 33.39 -85.69
CA LEU A 479 -69.56 32.27 -85.75
C LEU A 479 -68.15 32.80 -85.56
N VAL A 480 -67.42 32.25 -84.59
CA VAL A 480 -66.02 32.55 -84.31
C VAL A 480 -65.25 31.24 -84.28
N ILE A 481 -64.18 31.16 -85.07
CA ILE A 481 -63.31 29.98 -85.15
C ILE A 481 -61.87 30.39 -84.86
N THR A 482 -61.31 29.89 -83.76
CA THR A 482 -59.94 30.22 -83.31
C THR A 482 -59.06 28.98 -83.29
N ASP A 483 -57.85 29.03 -83.88
CA ASP A 483 -56.82 28.01 -83.66
C ASP A 483 -56.26 28.17 -82.23
N VAL A 484 -56.46 27.14 -81.40
CA VAL A 484 -56.06 27.12 -79.98
C VAL A 484 -55.01 26.03 -79.69
N THR A 485 -54.31 25.53 -80.71
CA THR A 485 -53.40 24.38 -80.59
C THR A 485 -52.26 24.64 -79.58
N ASP A 486 -51.49 25.72 -79.77
CA ASP A 486 -50.33 26.00 -78.92
C ASP A 486 -50.75 26.43 -77.50
N ALA A 487 -51.83 27.20 -77.41
CA ALA A 487 -52.40 27.63 -76.12
C ALA A 487 -52.85 26.42 -75.29
N LYS A 488 -53.46 25.42 -75.93
CA LYS A 488 -53.89 24.20 -75.23
C LYS A 488 -52.70 23.32 -74.81
N ALA A 489 -51.68 23.20 -75.66
CA ALA A 489 -50.46 22.46 -75.32
C ALA A 489 -49.67 23.12 -74.17
N ALA A 490 -49.57 24.45 -74.15
CA ALA A 490 -48.91 25.20 -73.08
C ALA A 490 -49.65 25.06 -71.74
N GLN A 491 -50.99 25.07 -71.76
CA GLN A 491 -51.80 24.83 -70.57
C GLN A 491 -51.52 23.44 -69.97
N ASP A 492 -51.49 22.40 -70.81
CA ASP A 492 -51.22 21.03 -70.36
C ASP A 492 -49.81 20.86 -69.74
N ALA A 493 -48.80 21.53 -70.31
CA ALA A 493 -47.44 21.52 -69.76
C ALA A 493 -47.32 22.29 -68.43
N SER A 494 -48.06 23.39 -68.28
CA SER A 494 -48.11 24.19 -67.05
C SER A 494 -48.71 23.37 -65.89
N ASP A 495 -49.82 22.67 -66.13
CA ASP A 495 -50.50 21.86 -65.11
C ASP A 495 -49.61 20.70 -64.62
N ALA A 496 -48.84 20.09 -65.52
CA ALA A 496 -47.84 19.08 -65.17
C ALA A 496 -46.69 19.66 -64.31
N THR A 497 -46.22 20.86 -64.64
CA THR A 497 -45.15 21.55 -63.89
C THR A 497 -45.62 21.95 -62.49
N ALA A 498 -46.83 22.50 -62.35
CA ALA A 498 -47.42 22.85 -61.07
C ALA A 498 -47.52 21.64 -60.12
N SER A 499 -47.89 20.47 -60.67
CA SER A 499 -47.95 19.21 -59.93
C SER A 499 -46.58 18.76 -59.42
N ALA A 500 -45.53 18.89 -60.25
CA ALA A 500 -44.15 18.55 -59.85
C ALA A 500 -43.60 19.48 -58.76
N VAL A 501 -43.89 20.78 -58.85
CA VAL A 501 -43.47 21.78 -57.85
C VAL A 501 -44.13 21.49 -56.49
N SER A 502 -45.43 21.17 -56.48
CA SER A 502 -46.14 20.80 -55.25
C SER A 502 -45.51 19.59 -54.55
N GLY A 503 -45.11 18.56 -55.31
CA GLY A 503 -44.42 17.38 -54.77
C GLY A 503 -43.03 17.68 -54.20
N LEU A 504 -42.28 18.61 -54.80
CA LEU A 504 -40.98 19.03 -54.27
C LEU A 504 -41.12 19.79 -52.95
N THR A 505 -42.08 20.72 -52.86
CA THR A 505 -42.35 21.48 -51.63
C THR A 505 -42.63 20.57 -50.45
N ALA A 506 -43.48 19.55 -50.62
CA ALA A 506 -43.79 18.61 -49.54
C ALA A 506 -42.56 17.83 -49.04
N ARG A 507 -41.67 17.41 -49.96
CA ARG A 507 -40.42 16.71 -49.59
C ARG A 507 -39.44 17.61 -48.85
N VAL A 508 -39.34 18.88 -49.26
CA VAL A 508 -38.47 19.87 -48.60
C VAL A 508 -38.97 20.13 -47.17
N THR A 509 -40.27 20.33 -46.98
CA THR A 509 -40.86 20.53 -45.65
C THR A 509 -40.64 19.33 -44.72
N ASP A 510 -40.76 18.09 -45.21
CA ASP A 510 -40.45 16.89 -44.41
C ASP A 510 -38.95 16.83 -44.02
N ALA A 511 -38.06 17.20 -44.94
CA ALA A 511 -36.63 17.27 -44.67
C ALA A 511 -36.30 18.36 -43.62
N GLU A 512 -36.89 19.55 -43.73
CA GLU A 512 -36.74 20.63 -42.75
C GLU A 512 -37.21 20.21 -41.34
N GLY A 513 -38.32 19.48 -41.25
CA GLY A 513 -38.82 18.92 -39.99
C GLY A 513 -37.84 17.92 -39.36
N LYS A 514 -37.28 17.01 -40.17
CA LYS A 514 -36.27 16.04 -39.72
C LYS A 514 -34.97 16.70 -39.26
N ILE A 515 -34.50 17.71 -39.99
CA ILE A 515 -33.30 18.49 -39.63
C ILE A 515 -33.52 19.23 -38.30
N THR A 516 -34.70 19.82 -38.12
CA THR A 516 -35.06 20.50 -36.86
C THR A 516 -35.06 19.52 -35.68
N ALA A 517 -35.60 18.31 -35.87
CA ALA A 517 -35.58 17.28 -34.83
C ALA A 517 -34.15 16.79 -34.50
N GLN A 518 -33.28 16.64 -35.51
CA GLN A 518 -31.86 16.31 -35.29
C GLN A 518 -31.13 17.42 -34.53
N ALA A 519 -31.37 18.68 -34.86
CA ALA A 519 -30.79 19.82 -34.14
C ALA A 519 -31.20 19.84 -32.66
N GLN A 520 -32.47 19.58 -32.35
CA GLN A 520 -32.95 19.46 -30.96
C GLN A 520 -32.27 18.33 -30.19
N GLN A 521 -32.04 17.18 -30.83
CA GLN A 521 -31.29 16.08 -30.23
C GLN A 521 -29.83 16.45 -29.96
N GLN A 522 -29.19 17.20 -30.86
CA GLN A 522 -27.81 17.67 -30.69
C GLN A 522 -27.69 18.66 -29.53
N THR A 523 -28.65 19.58 -29.36
CA THR A 523 -28.72 20.47 -28.20
C THR A 523 -28.89 19.68 -26.89
N ALA A 524 -29.77 18.69 -26.85
CA ALA A 524 -29.97 17.86 -25.67
C ALA A 524 -28.72 17.04 -25.31
N LEU A 525 -27.97 16.59 -26.32
CA LEU A 525 -26.68 15.92 -26.11
C LEU A 525 -25.62 16.88 -25.57
N ALA A 526 -25.54 18.10 -26.11
CA ALA A 526 -24.64 19.15 -25.60
C ALA A 526 -24.90 19.44 -24.11
N THR A 527 -26.16 19.63 -23.71
CA THR A 527 -26.53 19.83 -22.30
C THR A 527 -26.14 18.63 -21.41
N LYS A 528 -26.26 17.39 -21.90
CA LYS A 528 -25.81 16.22 -21.14
C LYS A 528 -24.29 16.20 -20.94
N VAL A 529 -23.53 16.62 -21.96
CA VAL A 529 -22.07 16.74 -21.88
C VAL A 529 -21.66 17.83 -20.90
N ASP A 530 -22.30 18.99 -20.93
CA ASP A 530 -22.01 20.09 -19.98
C ASP A 530 -22.28 19.69 -18.53
N ASN A 531 -23.38 18.95 -18.29
CA ASN A 531 -23.68 18.39 -16.98
C ASN A 531 -22.64 17.36 -16.52
N ALA A 532 -22.13 16.53 -17.44
CA ALA A 532 -21.07 15.58 -17.14
C ALA A 532 -19.75 16.29 -16.78
N ASN A 533 -19.37 17.34 -17.52
CA ASN A 533 -18.20 18.16 -17.23
C ASN A 533 -18.29 18.79 -15.83
N SER A 534 -19.44 19.37 -15.48
CA SER A 534 -19.66 19.95 -14.14
C SER A 534 -19.52 18.92 -13.01
N ARG A 535 -19.93 17.67 -13.23
CA ARG A 535 -19.73 16.58 -12.25
C ARG A 535 -18.26 16.22 -12.09
N VAL A 536 -17.50 16.19 -13.20
CA VAL A 536 -16.06 15.94 -13.18
C VAL A 536 -15.32 17.05 -12.42
N ASP A 537 -15.67 18.31 -12.64
CA ASP A 537 -15.06 19.44 -11.93
C ASP A 537 -15.31 19.37 -10.41
N ASN A 538 -16.54 19.01 -10.00
CA ASN A 538 -16.88 18.81 -8.60
C ASN A 538 -16.08 17.65 -7.98
N MET A 539 -15.93 16.53 -8.70
CA MET A 539 -15.11 15.40 -8.24
C MET A 539 -13.64 15.79 -8.09
N ALA A 540 -13.09 16.57 -9.03
CA ALA A 540 -11.72 17.08 -8.96
C ALA A 540 -11.52 17.98 -7.72
N LYS A 541 -12.51 18.83 -7.41
CA LYS A 541 -12.50 19.65 -6.19
C LYS A 541 -12.52 18.79 -4.93
N THR A 542 -13.41 17.81 -4.83
CA THR A 542 -13.47 16.89 -3.66
C THR A 542 -12.15 16.15 -3.45
N LEU A 543 -11.49 15.73 -4.53
CA LEU A 543 -10.19 15.07 -4.44
C LEU A 543 -9.10 16.00 -3.90
N SER A 544 -9.06 17.24 -4.39
CA SER A 544 -8.12 18.28 -3.91
C SER A 544 -8.33 18.61 -2.43
N ASP A 545 -9.59 18.73 -1.99
CA ASP A 545 -9.93 19.02 -0.59
C ASP A 545 -9.55 17.82 0.32
N SER A 546 -9.71 16.59 -0.17
CA SER A 546 -9.28 15.37 0.52
C SER A 546 -7.76 15.28 0.66
N GLN A 547 -7.00 15.61 -0.40
CA GLN A 547 -5.53 15.67 -0.36
C GLN A 547 -5.03 16.70 0.66
N SER A 548 -5.66 17.88 0.72
CA SER A 548 -5.33 18.93 1.67
C SER A 548 -5.61 18.51 3.13
N THR A 549 -6.72 17.79 3.34
CA THR A 549 -7.07 17.21 4.64
C THR A 549 -6.05 16.14 5.07
N GLN A 550 -5.64 15.25 4.16
CA GLN A 550 -4.63 14.23 4.43
C GLN A 550 -3.26 14.86 4.78
N ALA A 551 -2.84 15.90 4.06
CA ALA A 551 -1.60 16.61 4.35
C ALA A 551 -1.61 17.27 5.73
N SER A 552 -2.75 17.85 6.11
CA SER A 552 -2.96 18.45 7.45
C SER A 552 -2.91 17.38 8.55
N LEU A 553 -3.56 16.22 8.31
CA LEU A 553 -3.53 15.10 9.25
C LEU A 553 -2.11 14.54 9.43
N ASN A 554 -1.37 14.38 8.34
CA ASN A 554 0.03 13.93 8.38
C ASN A 554 0.92 14.89 9.18
N THR A 555 0.73 16.20 9.00
CA THR A 555 1.47 17.23 9.76
C THR A 555 1.15 17.16 11.25
N SER A 556 -0.13 17.00 11.60
CA SER A 556 -0.58 16.84 12.99
C SER A 556 0.01 15.56 13.63
N LEU A 557 -0.01 14.44 12.91
CA LEU A 557 0.53 13.17 13.39
C LEU A 557 2.05 13.26 13.62
N GLN A 558 2.78 13.90 12.70
CA GLN A 558 4.22 14.14 12.86
C GLN A 558 4.51 14.97 14.11
N SER A 559 3.73 16.04 14.35
CA SER A 559 3.88 16.86 15.56
C SER A 559 3.60 16.08 16.85
N GLN A 560 2.64 15.15 16.85
CA GLN A 560 2.38 14.28 18.00
C GLN A 560 3.53 13.30 18.25
N ILE A 561 4.10 12.73 17.18
CA ILE A 561 5.26 11.84 17.25
C ILE A 561 6.47 12.57 17.85
N ASP A 562 6.76 13.78 17.37
CA ASP A 562 7.89 14.57 17.85
C ASP A 562 7.73 14.97 19.33
N ALA A 563 6.51 15.35 19.73
CA ALA A 563 6.20 15.66 21.12
C ALA A 563 6.36 14.43 22.04
N GLN A 564 5.89 13.25 21.60
CA GLN A 564 6.04 12.02 22.36
C GLN A 564 7.51 11.57 22.45
N ALA A 565 8.27 11.73 21.37
CA ALA A 565 9.71 11.44 21.36
C ALA A 565 10.46 12.34 22.35
N ALA A 566 10.17 13.65 22.37
CA ALA A 566 10.75 14.59 23.31
C ALA A 566 10.40 14.24 24.78
N ALA A 567 9.16 13.84 25.06
CA ALA A 567 8.75 13.38 26.38
C ALA A 567 9.49 12.12 26.83
N ASN A 568 9.66 11.14 25.92
CA ASN A 568 10.38 9.90 26.21
C ASN A 568 11.87 10.16 26.50
N ILE A 569 12.52 11.04 25.75
CA ILE A 569 13.92 11.44 26.00
C ILE A 569 14.07 12.10 27.38
N LYS A 570 13.13 12.97 27.76
CA LYS A 570 13.12 13.61 29.09
C LYS A 570 12.94 12.60 30.22
N ASN A 571 12.05 11.62 30.03
CA ASN A 571 11.85 10.53 30.99
C ASN A 571 13.13 9.69 31.14
N GLN A 572 13.80 9.34 30.04
CA GLN A 572 15.07 8.60 30.07
C GLN A 572 16.15 9.37 30.83
N THR A 573 16.29 10.67 30.56
CA THR A 573 17.25 11.54 31.27
C THR A 573 16.99 11.59 32.78
N THR A 574 15.72 11.64 33.18
CA THR A 574 15.32 11.65 34.60
C THR A 574 15.66 10.33 35.28
N LEU A 575 15.43 9.21 34.59
CA LEU A 575 15.78 7.88 35.04
C LEU A 575 17.29 7.73 35.24
N ASP A 576 18.08 8.16 34.26
CA ASP A 576 19.55 8.09 34.30
C ASP A 576 20.11 8.92 35.47
N ASN A 577 19.56 10.10 35.72
CA ASN A 577 19.93 10.93 36.87
C ASN A 577 19.56 10.29 38.21
N THR A 578 18.39 9.63 38.28
CA THR A 578 17.96 8.90 39.48
C THR A 578 18.91 7.74 39.76
N ILE A 579 19.29 6.97 38.74
CA ILE A 579 20.24 5.85 38.85
C ILE A 579 21.59 6.34 39.37
N LYS A 580 22.12 7.44 38.82
CA LYS A 580 23.37 8.05 39.31
C LYS A 580 23.28 8.49 40.77
N SER A 581 22.16 9.09 41.16
CA SER A 581 21.94 9.50 42.55
C SER A 581 21.88 8.32 43.50
N VAL A 582 21.19 7.24 43.12
CA VAL A 582 21.13 6.00 43.91
C VAL A 582 22.53 5.39 44.07
N ALA A 583 23.32 5.35 42.99
CA ALA A 583 24.70 4.84 43.04
C ALA A 583 25.60 5.66 44.00
N SER A 584 25.50 7.00 43.99
CA SER A 584 26.21 7.88 44.95
C SER A 584 25.77 7.67 46.40
N ILE A 585 24.47 7.41 46.64
CA ILE A 585 23.94 7.10 47.97
C ILE A 585 24.50 5.76 48.46
N THR A 586 24.51 4.73 47.60
CA THR A 586 25.09 3.41 47.93
C THR A 586 26.56 3.54 48.31
N SER A 587 27.35 4.32 47.57
CA SER A 587 28.76 4.57 47.90
C SER A 587 28.94 5.26 49.25
N THR A 588 28.12 6.28 49.54
CA THR A 588 28.18 7.00 50.83
C THR A 588 27.79 6.11 52.02
N GLN A 589 26.77 5.25 51.85
CA GLN A 589 26.35 4.29 52.88
C GLN A 589 27.44 3.25 53.17
N GLN A 590 28.19 2.81 52.15
CA GLN A 590 29.33 1.90 52.31
C GLN A 590 30.43 2.54 53.19
N THR A 591 30.76 3.82 52.96
CA THR A 591 31.78 4.56 53.72
C THR A 591 31.36 4.78 55.18
N HIS A 592 30.07 5.04 55.44
CA HIS A 592 29.55 5.17 56.80
C HIS A 592 29.56 3.85 57.59
N ALA A 593 29.28 2.73 56.93
CA ALA A 593 29.32 1.41 57.57
C ALA A 593 30.74 1.07 58.08
N THR A 594 31.78 1.41 57.29
CA THR A 594 33.18 1.21 57.67
C THR A 594 33.63 2.13 58.81
N ALA A 595 33.12 3.37 58.88
CA ALA A 595 33.42 4.29 59.97
C ALA A 595 32.77 3.90 61.31
N LEU A 596 31.56 3.33 61.27
CA LEU A 596 30.84 2.86 62.47
C LEU A 596 31.50 1.63 63.11
N GLU A 597 32.07 0.75 62.28
CA GLU A 597 32.81 -0.44 62.74
C GLU A 597 34.06 -0.04 63.54
N ALA A 598 34.70 1.07 63.17
CA ALA A 598 35.86 1.61 63.89
C ALA A 598 35.50 2.30 65.23
N LEU A 599 34.33 2.94 65.34
CA LEU A 599 33.86 3.60 66.57
C LEU A 599 33.34 2.60 67.61
N ALA A 600 32.78 1.47 67.16
CA ALA A 600 32.25 0.41 68.02
C ALA A 600 33.33 -0.29 68.89
N THR A 601 34.59 -0.31 68.45
CA THR A 601 35.70 -0.92 69.20
C THR A 601 36.18 -0.04 70.36
N GLN A 602 35.92 1.27 70.34
CA GLN A 602 36.36 2.20 71.40
C GLN A 602 35.40 2.26 72.61
N GLN A 603 34.17 1.78 72.49
CA GLN A 603 33.07 1.98 73.46
C GLN A 603 32.72 0.72 74.29
N THR A 604 33.71 -0.15 74.56
CA THR A 604 33.54 -1.37 75.40
C THR A 604 34.08 -1.20 76.83
N THR A 605 34.34 0.03 77.28
CA THR A 605 34.74 0.31 78.67
C THR A 605 34.12 1.61 79.16
N LEU A 606 33.07 1.54 79.99
CA LEU A 606 32.79 2.44 81.15
C LEU A 606 31.44 2.12 81.85
N THR A 607 31.45 2.04 83.19
CA THR A 607 30.28 2.11 84.11
C THR A 607 30.11 3.57 84.57
N SER A 608 28.89 4.11 84.64
CA SER A 608 28.63 5.44 85.24
C SER A 608 27.31 5.51 86.03
N SER A 609 27.36 6.05 87.25
CA SER A 609 26.19 6.42 88.06
C SER A 609 26.05 7.95 88.15
N VAL A 610 24.81 8.47 88.10
CA VAL A 610 24.43 9.84 88.51
C VAL A 610 22.97 9.88 89.02
N GLY A 611 22.75 10.31 90.28
CA GLY A 611 21.48 10.90 90.76
C GLY A 611 20.25 10.00 90.99
N ASP A 612 19.07 10.64 91.10
CA ASP A 612 17.78 10.10 91.60
C ASP A 612 17.03 9.14 90.65
N LEU A 613 17.69 8.59 89.62
CA LEU A 613 17.14 7.50 88.78
C LEU A 613 17.83 6.18 89.14
N SER A 614 17.15 5.32 89.90
CA SER A 614 17.65 3.97 90.19
C SER A 614 17.06 2.94 89.23
N ALA A 615 17.91 2.36 88.38
CA ALA A 615 17.61 1.13 87.66
C ALA A 615 18.24 -0.02 88.44
N SER A 616 17.44 -1.02 88.84
CA SER A 616 17.97 -2.19 89.54
C SER A 616 18.09 -3.36 88.56
N VAL A 617 19.29 -3.93 88.49
CA VAL A 617 19.56 -5.18 87.78
C VAL A 617 19.72 -6.27 88.84
N GLN A 618 18.78 -7.21 88.90
CA GLN A 618 18.83 -8.37 89.80
C GLN A 618 19.24 -9.61 88.98
N ASN A 619 20.40 -10.18 89.30
CA ASN A 619 20.90 -11.42 88.73
C ASN A 619 20.79 -12.53 89.78
N THR A 620 19.92 -13.52 89.55
CA THR A 620 19.67 -14.63 90.47
C THR A 620 20.09 -15.94 89.83
N ALA A 621 21.09 -16.59 90.42
CA ALA A 621 21.48 -17.96 90.08
C ALA A 621 21.14 -18.89 91.25
N LYS A 622 20.31 -19.90 91.02
CA LYS A 622 19.91 -20.89 92.02
C LYS A 622 20.03 -22.28 91.44
N THR A 623 20.85 -23.12 92.09
CA THR A 623 20.92 -24.56 91.81
C THR A 623 20.31 -25.28 93.00
N VAL A 624 19.27 -26.09 92.78
CA VAL A 624 18.64 -26.90 93.82
C VAL A 624 18.83 -28.36 93.46
N ALA A 625 19.58 -29.07 94.30
CA ALA A 625 19.61 -30.52 94.32
C ALA A 625 18.57 -30.98 95.36
N ASP A 626 17.44 -31.51 94.91
CA ASP A 626 16.46 -32.13 95.80
C ASP A 626 16.89 -33.57 96.11
N VAL A 627 16.53 -34.08 97.29
CA VAL A 627 16.94 -35.41 97.80
C VAL A 627 16.37 -36.59 97.00
N ASN A 628 15.53 -36.34 96.00
CA ASN A 628 14.95 -37.35 95.10
C ASN A 628 15.65 -37.48 93.73
N GLY A 629 16.84 -36.88 93.54
CA GLY A 629 17.70 -37.18 92.38
C GLY A 629 17.49 -36.30 91.13
N THR A 630 16.78 -35.18 91.24
CA THR A 630 16.65 -34.20 90.16
C THR A 630 17.46 -32.95 90.50
N VAL A 631 18.40 -32.57 89.63
CA VAL A 631 19.16 -31.32 89.74
C VAL A 631 18.47 -30.28 88.86
N SER A 632 17.94 -29.23 89.47
CA SER A 632 17.38 -28.10 88.73
C SER A 632 18.33 -26.90 88.82
N SER A 633 18.63 -26.30 87.67
CA SER A 633 19.42 -25.08 87.56
C SER A 633 18.56 -23.97 87.00
N LEU A 634 18.50 -22.85 87.73
CA LEU A 634 17.80 -21.64 87.33
C LEU A 634 18.80 -20.48 87.29
N TRP A 635 18.85 -19.80 86.15
CA TRP A 635 19.53 -18.52 86.01
C TRP A 635 18.54 -17.50 85.47
N SER A 636 18.32 -16.42 86.21
CA SER A 636 17.45 -15.33 85.78
C SER A 636 18.10 -13.97 85.95
N MET A 637 17.90 -13.11 84.95
CA MET A 637 18.21 -11.70 85.02
C MET A 637 16.91 -10.93 84.88
N LYS A 638 16.60 -10.10 85.88
CA LYS A 638 15.50 -9.15 85.86
C LYS A 638 16.05 -7.74 85.85
N VAL A 639 15.59 -6.91 84.92
CA VAL A 639 15.86 -5.47 84.91
C VAL A 639 14.53 -4.76 85.12
N GLU A 640 14.48 -3.93 86.15
CA GLU A 640 13.28 -3.19 86.53
C GLU A 640 13.64 -1.72 86.76
N THR A 641 12.94 -0.85 86.04
CA THR A 641 13.03 0.60 86.21
C THR A 641 11.81 1.06 86.99
N VAL A 642 12.01 1.72 88.13
CA VAL A 642 10.93 2.16 89.00
C VAL A 642 10.68 3.65 88.81
N ASN A 643 9.61 4.00 88.09
CA ASN A 643 9.07 5.36 88.07
C ASN A 643 7.55 5.37 87.86
N GLY A 644 6.80 4.83 88.83
CA GLY A 644 5.32 4.89 88.86
C GLY A 644 4.54 3.89 87.97
N LYS A 645 5.21 3.13 87.09
CA LYS A 645 4.70 1.90 86.47
C LYS A 645 5.83 0.88 86.40
N ASN A 646 5.59 -0.35 86.85
CA ASN A 646 6.58 -1.43 86.78
C ASN A 646 6.69 -1.91 85.33
N VAL A 647 7.72 -1.45 84.62
CA VAL A 647 8.09 -2.00 83.30
C VAL A 647 9.38 -2.78 83.51
N GLY A 648 9.29 -4.11 83.42
CA GLY A 648 10.40 -5.00 83.65
C GLY A 648 10.59 -5.96 82.48
N ALA A 649 11.83 -6.13 82.05
CA ALA A 649 12.21 -7.18 81.10
C ALA A 649 13.07 -8.22 81.83
N GLY A 650 12.81 -9.49 81.56
CA GLY A 650 13.54 -10.59 82.19
C GLY A 650 13.84 -11.73 81.23
N ILE A 651 14.98 -12.38 81.44
CA ILE A 651 15.31 -13.67 80.83
C ILE A 651 15.46 -14.69 81.95
N THR A 652 14.77 -15.81 81.83
CA THR A 652 14.91 -16.96 82.72
C THR A 652 15.34 -18.16 81.90
N LEU A 653 16.45 -18.76 82.28
CA LEU A 653 16.96 -20.02 81.77
C LEU A 653 16.77 -21.06 82.87
N GLY A 654 15.94 -22.06 82.59
CA GLY A 654 15.65 -23.15 83.51
C GLY A 654 15.93 -24.49 82.86
N SER A 655 16.53 -25.41 83.61
CA SER A 655 16.60 -26.81 83.23
C SER A 655 16.30 -27.68 84.45
N ASN A 656 15.42 -28.66 84.27
CA ASN A 656 15.00 -29.60 85.31
C ASN A 656 15.55 -31.02 85.07
N GLY A 657 16.46 -31.19 84.10
CA GLY A 657 17.06 -32.49 83.74
C GLY A 657 16.30 -33.27 82.66
N GLU A 658 15.06 -32.93 82.33
CA GLU A 658 14.32 -33.54 81.21
C GLU A 658 14.11 -32.56 80.05
N THR A 659 13.85 -31.28 80.34
CA THR A 659 13.68 -30.21 79.35
C THR A 659 14.42 -28.95 79.79
N SER A 660 14.81 -28.12 78.83
CA SER A 660 15.42 -26.81 79.07
C SER A 660 14.52 -25.74 78.47
N ASP A 661 14.08 -24.81 79.32
CA ASP A 661 13.22 -23.69 78.95
C ASP A 661 14.01 -22.38 78.97
N MET A 662 13.86 -21.61 77.91
CA MET A 662 14.26 -20.21 77.85
C MET A 662 13.00 -19.36 77.78
N ILE A 663 12.71 -18.64 78.87
CA ILE A 663 11.52 -17.80 78.99
C ILE A 663 11.97 -16.34 78.98
N LEU A 664 11.45 -15.59 78.00
CA LEU A 664 11.65 -14.15 77.86
C LEU A 664 10.37 -13.45 78.31
N TYR A 665 10.45 -12.67 79.39
CA TYR A 665 9.34 -11.87 79.88
C TYR A 665 9.53 -10.43 79.40
N ALA A 666 8.88 -10.07 78.28
CA ALA A 666 8.87 -8.72 77.70
C ALA A 666 7.73 -8.56 76.69
N ASP A 667 7.18 -7.35 76.53
CA ASP A 667 6.14 -7.06 75.52
C ASP A 667 6.68 -7.10 74.07
N ARG A 668 7.99 -6.88 73.88
CA ARG A 668 8.67 -6.89 72.58
C ARG A 668 10.07 -7.48 72.75
N PHE A 669 10.42 -8.49 71.97
CA PHE A 669 11.81 -8.94 71.88
C PHE A 669 12.50 -8.20 70.73
N SER A 670 13.39 -7.29 71.10
CA SER A 670 14.07 -6.41 70.15
C SER A 670 15.56 -6.71 70.14
N LEU A 671 16.13 -6.82 68.94
CA LEU A 671 17.57 -6.82 68.76
C LEU A 671 18.01 -5.37 68.60
N PHE A 672 18.96 -4.94 69.41
CA PHE A 672 19.54 -3.62 69.24
C PHE A 672 20.48 -3.65 68.04
N ASN A 673 20.11 -2.98 66.96
CA ASN A 673 21.00 -2.83 65.83
C ASN A 673 21.97 -1.69 66.15
N ARG A 674 23.23 -2.05 66.44
CA ARG A 674 24.29 -1.10 66.78
C ARG A 674 24.48 0.00 65.72
N ASN A 675 24.11 -0.26 64.46
CA ASN A 675 24.25 0.69 63.36
C ASN A 675 23.12 1.73 63.27
N ASN A 676 21.92 1.43 63.77
CA ASN A 676 20.75 2.34 63.69
C ASN A 676 20.37 2.96 65.05
N ALA A 677 21.15 2.71 66.11
CA ALA A 677 20.97 3.21 67.48
C ALA A 677 19.55 3.05 68.07
N THR A 678 18.75 2.15 67.50
CA THR A 678 17.35 1.93 67.85
C THR A 678 17.15 0.44 68.09
N ALA A 679 16.39 0.12 69.14
CA ALA A 679 15.95 -1.25 69.36
C ALA A 679 14.96 -1.62 68.25
N VAL A 680 15.30 -2.63 67.43
CA VAL A 680 14.41 -3.13 66.37
C VAL A 680 13.65 -4.33 66.93
N PRO A 681 12.33 -4.24 67.13
CA PRO A 681 11.52 -5.36 67.56
C PRO A 681 11.51 -6.42 66.46
N VAL A 682 12.05 -7.59 66.76
CA VAL A 682 12.13 -8.72 65.81
C VAL A 682 11.06 -9.77 66.09
N MET A 683 10.47 -9.75 67.28
CA MET A 683 9.31 -10.57 67.66
C MET A 683 8.38 -9.75 68.55
N ILE A 684 7.10 -9.73 68.19
CA ILE A 684 6.03 -9.08 68.96
C ILE A 684 4.97 -10.13 69.27
N ALA A 685 4.64 -10.29 70.55
CA ALA A 685 3.55 -11.16 70.99
C ALA A 685 2.32 -10.28 71.23
N GLU A 686 1.26 -10.50 70.47
CA GLU A 686 -0.02 -9.78 70.62
C GLU A 686 -1.17 -10.80 70.56
N GLY A 687 -1.93 -10.91 71.65
CA GLY A 687 -2.93 -11.97 71.80
C GLY A 687 -2.31 -13.37 71.87
N ASN A 688 -2.86 -14.33 71.12
CA ASN A 688 -2.36 -15.71 71.00
C ASN A 688 -1.41 -15.91 69.80
N GLU A 689 -0.93 -14.83 69.15
CA GLU A 689 -0.15 -14.89 67.91
C GLU A 689 1.22 -14.21 68.03
N LEU A 690 2.19 -14.72 67.25
CA LEU A 690 3.57 -14.20 67.16
C LEU A 690 3.79 -13.53 65.80
N TYR A 691 4.11 -12.23 65.81
CA TYR A 691 4.39 -11.45 64.60
C TYR A 691 5.91 -11.27 64.40
N ILE A 692 6.39 -11.59 63.19
CA ILE A 692 7.79 -11.41 62.75
C ILE A 692 7.79 -10.64 61.43
N ASP A 693 8.34 -9.43 61.43
CA ASP A 693 8.30 -8.50 60.29
C ASP A 693 9.19 -8.95 59.11
N THR A 694 10.39 -9.46 59.38
CA THR A 694 11.27 -10.06 58.35
C THR A 694 12.13 -11.17 58.96
N ALA A 695 12.11 -12.37 58.36
CA ALA A 695 12.94 -13.50 58.77
C ALA A 695 13.64 -14.16 57.57
N ARG A 696 14.96 -14.36 57.66
CA ARG A 696 15.71 -15.26 56.76
C ARG A 696 15.91 -16.60 57.46
N ILE A 697 15.06 -17.57 57.15
CA ILE A 697 15.15 -18.93 57.73
C ILE A 697 15.93 -19.82 56.76
N LYS A 698 17.09 -20.32 57.18
CA LYS A 698 17.97 -21.13 56.30
C LYS A 698 17.32 -22.47 55.90
N ASN A 699 16.67 -23.14 56.86
CA ASN A 699 15.91 -24.38 56.65
C ASN A 699 14.58 -24.26 57.42
N SER A 700 13.46 -24.16 56.72
CA SER A 700 12.12 -24.15 57.32
C SER A 700 11.37 -25.42 56.94
N SER A 701 10.76 -26.11 57.91
CA SER A 701 9.85 -27.23 57.69
C SER A 701 8.50 -26.87 58.30
N LEU A 702 7.54 -26.52 57.44
CA LEU A 702 6.21 -26.10 57.84
C LEU A 702 5.18 -27.13 57.35
N THR A 703 4.39 -27.71 58.25
CA THR A 703 3.39 -28.74 57.92
C THR A 703 2.21 -28.17 57.12
N SER A 704 1.80 -26.93 57.41
CA SER A 704 0.85 -26.16 56.61
C SER A 704 1.24 -24.69 56.62
N THR A 705 1.10 -24.00 55.49
CA THR A 705 1.42 -22.58 55.38
C THR A 705 0.38 -21.91 54.49
N LYS A 706 -0.20 -20.80 54.97
CA LYS A 706 -1.05 -19.91 54.18
C LYS A 706 -0.20 -18.69 53.81
N ILE A 707 0.04 -18.48 52.51
CA ILE A 707 0.76 -17.31 52.00
C ILE A 707 -0.28 -16.48 51.23
N ALA A 708 -0.53 -15.24 51.66
CA ALA A 708 -1.48 -14.35 50.99
C ALA A 708 -0.89 -13.82 49.68
N ASP A 709 0.31 -13.24 49.73
CA ASP A 709 1.07 -12.76 48.57
C ASP A 709 2.54 -13.23 48.69
N GLY A 710 2.99 -14.10 47.79
CA GLY A 710 4.34 -14.70 47.83
C GLY A 710 5.10 -14.50 46.52
N SER A 711 6.24 -13.82 46.56
CA SER A 711 7.21 -13.79 45.45
C SER A 711 8.32 -14.81 45.71
N ILE A 712 8.49 -15.77 44.81
CA ILE A 712 9.48 -16.85 44.94
C ILE A 712 10.47 -16.75 43.77
N THR A 713 11.72 -16.37 44.05
CA THR A 713 12.77 -16.25 43.03
C THR A 713 13.15 -17.60 42.41
N ASN A 714 13.18 -18.68 43.21
CA ASN A 714 13.35 -20.04 42.71
C ASN A 714 12.74 -21.07 43.68
N ALA A 715 11.73 -21.81 43.27
CA ALA A 715 11.07 -22.82 44.10
C ALA A 715 11.77 -24.19 43.93
N LYS A 716 12.31 -24.76 45.02
CA LYS A 716 12.70 -26.18 45.03
C LYS A 716 11.48 -27.04 45.30
N ILE A 717 10.86 -27.53 44.23
CA ILE A 717 9.68 -28.40 44.31
C ILE A 717 10.12 -29.86 44.46
N GLY A 718 9.54 -30.57 45.43
CA GLY A 718 9.79 -31.98 45.70
C GLY A 718 9.28 -32.88 44.57
N ASN A 719 7.95 -32.95 44.40
CA ASN A 719 7.30 -33.79 43.40
C ASN A 719 6.52 -32.97 42.35
N GLU A 720 5.52 -32.20 42.78
CA GLU A 720 4.65 -31.42 41.88
C GLU A 720 4.11 -30.17 42.58
N ILE A 721 3.68 -29.18 41.79
CA ILE A 721 2.74 -28.15 42.23
C ILE A 721 1.40 -28.47 41.60
N ARG A 722 0.33 -28.49 42.40
CA ARG A 722 -1.03 -28.75 41.93
C ARG A 722 -2.05 -27.89 42.64
N SER A 723 -3.19 -27.68 42.01
CA SER A 723 -4.36 -27.17 42.71
C SER A 723 -4.85 -28.17 43.76
N ASN A 724 -5.51 -27.66 44.81
CA ASN A 724 -6.02 -28.50 45.90
C ASN A 724 -7.06 -29.53 45.45
N ASP A 725 -7.75 -29.26 44.35
CA ASP A 725 -8.81 -30.09 43.78
C ASP A 725 -8.33 -30.98 42.61
N PHE A 726 -7.03 -31.07 42.36
CA PHE A 726 -6.49 -31.82 41.21
C PHE A 726 -6.88 -33.31 41.23
N VAL A 727 -7.43 -33.77 40.10
CA VAL A 727 -7.73 -35.17 39.80
C VAL A 727 -7.29 -35.45 38.36
N ASP A 728 -6.43 -36.45 38.18
CA ASP A 728 -5.83 -36.79 36.88
C ASP A 728 -6.88 -36.97 35.78
N GLY A 729 -6.70 -36.27 34.66
CA GLY A 729 -7.60 -36.29 33.51
C GLY A 729 -9.00 -35.68 33.72
N SER A 730 -9.30 -35.10 34.90
CA SER A 730 -10.67 -34.66 35.25
C SER A 730 -10.77 -33.20 35.70
N ARG A 731 -10.02 -32.75 36.72
CA ARG A 731 -10.15 -31.40 37.29
C ARG A 731 -8.84 -30.89 37.89
N GLY A 732 -8.78 -29.59 38.11
CA GLY A 732 -7.60 -28.91 38.64
C GLY A 732 -6.44 -28.84 37.64
N TRP A 733 -5.28 -28.44 38.14
CA TRP A 733 -4.04 -28.40 37.36
C TRP A 733 -2.88 -29.00 38.15
N ARG A 734 -1.90 -29.55 37.44
CA ARG A 734 -0.61 -29.99 38.00
C ARG A 734 0.54 -29.63 37.08
N ILE A 735 1.69 -29.38 37.70
CA ILE A 735 3.01 -29.28 37.08
C ILE A 735 3.94 -30.20 37.86
N ALA A 736 4.28 -31.35 37.28
CA ALA A 736 5.14 -32.34 37.92
C ALA A 736 6.58 -32.26 37.42
N LYS A 737 7.52 -32.65 38.27
CA LYS A 737 8.97 -32.63 37.99
C LYS A 737 9.42 -33.66 36.95
N ASP A 738 8.57 -34.67 36.69
CA ASP A 738 8.77 -35.67 35.64
C ASP A 738 8.44 -35.14 34.22
N GLY A 739 8.03 -33.88 34.12
CA GLY A 739 7.66 -33.21 32.86
C GLY A 739 6.19 -33.36 32.49
N SER A 740 5.42 -34.16 33.23
CA SER A 740 3.99 -34.30 33.01
C SER A 740 3.24 -33.10 33.60
N SER A 741 2.51 -32.37 32.74
CA SER A 741 1.71 -31.22 33.16
C SER A 741 0.30 -31.34 32.62
N GLN A 742 -0.69 -31.10 33.47
CA GLN A 742 -2.10 -31.09 33.09
C GLN A 742 -2.72 -29.79 33.55
N PHE A 743 -3.40 -29.10 32.65
CA PHE A 743 -4.15 -27.89 32.97
C PHE A 743 -5.59 -28.09 32.54
N ASN A 744 -6.50 -28.09 33.51
CA ASN A 744 -7.91 -27.94 33.21
C ASN A 744 -8.25 -26.45 33.11
N ASN A 745 -8.97 -26.06 32.06
CA ASN A 745 -9.39 -24.67 31.82
C ASN A 745 -8.23 -23.65 31.63
N VAL A 746 -7.25 -23.97 30.79
CA VAL A 746 -6.11 -23.07 30.47
C VAL A 746 -6.49 -21.99 29.45
N ILE A 747 -6.05 -20.73 29.68
CA ILE A 747 -6.09 -19.65 28.69
C ILE A 747 -4.65 -19.33 28.24
N VAL A 748 -4.34 -19.57 26.96
CA VAL A 748 -3.05 -19.23 26.34
C VAL A 748 -3.26 -18.09 25.35
N ARG A 749 -2.66 -16.92 25.59
CA ARG A 749 -2.79 -15.74 24.72
C ARG A 749 -1.73 -15.67 23.60
N GLY A 750 -0.71 -16.53 23.65
CA GLY A 750 0.43 -16.53 22.73
C GLY A 750 0.50 -17.79 21.86
N ARG A 751 1.66 -18.02 21.25
CA ARG A 751 1.92 -19.17 20.37
C ARG A 751 1.95 -20.48 21.17
N VAL A 752 1.14 -21.46 20.74
CA VAL A 752 1.20 -22.85 21.22
C VAL A 752 1.94 -23.68 20.18
N GLU A 753 3.10 -24.24 20.54
CA GLU A 753 3.87 -25.16 19.69
C GLU A 753 3.81 -26.57 20.27
N ALA A 754 3.27 -27.53 19.50
CA ALA A 754 3.18 -28.93 19.88
C ALA A 754 3.58 -29.84 18.72
N ASN A 755 4.34 -30.90 19.02
CA ASN A 755 4.78 -31.87 18.00
C ASN A 755 3.62 -32.76 17.49
N SER A 756 2.55 -32.90 18.28
CA SER A 756 1.30 -33.58 17.92
C SER A 756 0.20 -33.15 18.88
N GLY A 757 -1.07 -33.21 18.47
CA GLY A 757 -2.19 -32.87 19.35
C GLY A 757 -3.48 -33.56 18.94
N VAL A 758 -4.30 -33.89 19.94
CA VAL A 758 -5.69 -34.28 19.72
C VAL A 758 -6.55 -33.17 20.30
N PHE A 759 -7.11 -32.34 19.43
CA PHE A 759 -8.10 -31.35 19.83
C PHE A 759 -9.45 -32.06 19.94
N LYS A 760 -9.90 -32.29 21.17
CA LYS A 760 -11.28 -32.70 21.44
C LYS A 760 -12.08 -31.42 21.74
N GLY A 761 -12.94 -31.01 20.81
CA GLY A 761 -13.75 -29.80 20.95
C GLY A 761 -13.61 -28.84 19.77
N THR A 762 -13.97 -27.57 19.97
CA THR A 762 -13.93 -26.52 18.93
C THR A 762 -12.52 -25.96 18.76
N VAL A 763 -12.03 -25.92 17.52
CA VAL A 763 -10.82 -25.19 17.13
C VAL A 763 -11.24 -24.02 16.26
N GLN A 764 -11.00 -22.79 16.70
CA GLN A 764 -11.22 -21.56 15.92
C GLN A 764 -9.86 -21.02 15.46
N ALA A 765 -9.66 -20.96 14.15
CA ALA A 765 -8.43 -20.48 13.52
C ALA A 765 -8.77 -19.61 12.29
N GLU A 766 -7.98 -18.57 12.04
CA GLU A 766 -8.15 -17.70 10.86
C GLU A 766 -7.75 -18.42 9.55
N SER A 767 -6.86 -19.42 9.62
CA SER A 767 -6.56 -20.33 8.51
C SER A 767 -6.27 -21.74 9.03
N PHE A 768 -6.85 -22.74 8.35
CA PHE A 768 -6.42 -24.13 8.44
C PHE A 768 -5.61 -24.44 7.19
N ILE A 769 -4.30 -24.55 7.34
CA ILE A 769 -3.40 -24.90 6.26
C ILE A 769 -3.18 -26.42 6.38
N GLY A 770 -4.06 -27.18 5.71
CA GLY A 770 -4.10 -28.64 5.79
C GLY A 770 -5.43 -29.23 5.31
N ASP A 771 -5.44 -30.54 5.10
CA ASP A 771 -6.39 -31.21 4.23
C ASP A 771 -7.33 -32.19 4.96
N ILE A 772 -8.59 -32.22 4.50
CA ILE A 772 -9.32 -33.43 4.08
C ILE A 772 -9.63 -34.47 5.17
N ALA A 773 -10.93 -34.79 5.35
CA ALA A 773 -11.41 -35.82 6.28
C ALA A 773 -10.78 -37.20 6.01
N THR A 774 -10.61 -37.56 4.74
CA THR A 774 -9.55 -38.45 4.27
C THR A 774 -9.38 -38.28 2.77
N SER A 775 -8.13 -38.20 2.32
CA SER A 775 -7.79 -38.33 0.91
C SER A 775 -7.02 -39.63 0.75
N ALA A 776 -7.37 -40.42 -0.24
CA ALA A 776 -6.64 -41.64 -0.56
C ALA A 776 -6.50 -41.78 -2.07
N SER A 777 -5.30 -42.12 -2.53
CA SER A 777 -5.04 -42.56 -3.90
C SER A 777 -5.14 -44.08 -4.01
N PHE A 778 -5.58 -44.57 -5.16
CA PHE A 778 -5.82 -45.98 -5.45
C PHE A 778 -5.13 -46.39 -6.77
N ASN A 779 -4.80 -47.67 -6.92
CA ASN A 779 -4.08 -48.19 -8.09
C ASN A 779 -4.93 -48.17 -9.38
N GLY A 780 -4.29 -47.80 -10.49
CA GLY A 780 -4.88 -47.84 -11.83
C GLY A 780 -4.95 -49.25 -12.45
N PHE A 781 -5.55 -49.34 -13.64
CA PHE A 781 -5.71 -50.59 -14.39
C PHE A 781 -5.65 -50.37 -15.91
N THR A 782 -5.27 -51.39 -16.69
CA THR A 782 -5.12 -51.33 -18.17
C THR A 782 -6.13 -52.22 -18.87
N VAL A 783 -6.66 -51.75 -20.00
CA VAL A 783 -7.68 -52.42 -20.81
C VAL A 783 -7.26 -52.48 -22.28
N LYS A 784 -7.40 -53.65 -22.91
CA LYS A 784 -7.12 -53.88 -24.33
C LYS A 784 -8.41 -53.85 -25.16
N GLY A 785 -8.31 -53.37 -26.40
CA GLY A 785 -9.41 -53.17 -27.33
C GLY A 785 -10.12 -54.48 -27.70
N GLY A 786 -11.34 -54.36 -28.21
CA GLY A 786 -12.17 -55.51 -28.60
C GLY A 786 -12.84 -56.24 -27.43
N GLU A 787 -13.22 -55.51 -26.36
CA GLU A 787 -13.97 -55.96 -25.17
C GLU A 787 -13.15 -56.25 -23.88
N GLY A 788 -11.97 -55.66 -23.70
CA GLY A 788 -11.28 -55.70 -22.40
C GLY A 788 -11.88 -54.75 -21.35
N SER A 789 -12.02 -55.19 -20.10
CA SER A 789 -12.44 -54.37 -18.95
C SER A 789 -11.55 -54.52 -17.72
N GLY A 790 -11.41 -53.47 -16.91
CA GLY A 790 -10.71 -53.49 -15.61
C GLY A 790 -11.42 -52.62 -14.56
N THR A 791 -11.25 -52.95 -13.28
CA THR A 791 -11.98 -52.30 -12.16
C THR A 791 -11.09 -52.01 -10.95
N MET A 792 -11.23 -50.82 -10.37
CA MET A 792 -10.77 -50.44 -9.02
C MET A 792 -11.94 -50.50 -8.05
N ASN A 793 -11.74 -51.09 -6.87
CA ASN A 793 -12.70 -51.06 -5.75
C ASN A 793 -12.04 -50.49 -4.50
N ALA A 794 -12.77 -49.65 -3.78
CA ALA A 794 -12.38 -48.98 -2.55
C ALA A 794 -13.58 -48.83 -1.62
N TRP A 795 -13.31 -48.55 -0.35
CA TRP A 795 -14.35 -48.10 0.55
C TRP A 795 -13.84 -46.98 1.45
N TYR A 796 -14.74 -46.04 1.75
CA TYR A 796 -14.51 -44.99 2.73
C TYR A 796 -15.41 -45.28 3.94
N GLN A 797 -14.81 -45.43 5.13
CA GLN A 797 -15.61 -45.43 6.35
C GLN A 797 -16.11 -44.02 6.54
N ASN A 798 -17.36 -43.81 6.15
CA ASN A 798 -17.98 -42.57 6.51
C ASN A 798 -18.15 -42.58 8.03
N SER A 799 -17.56 -41.58 8.68
CA SER A 799 -17.67 -41.40 10.12
C SER A 799 -18.86 -40.49 10.46
N GLY A 800 -19.94 -40.59 9.67
CA GLY A 800 -21.21 -39.91 9.92
C GLY A 800 -21.41 -38.56 9.22
N TYR A 801 -20.60 -38.18 8.23
CA TYR A 801 -20.65 -36.86 7.59
C TYR A 801 -21.10 -36.91 6.12
N PRO A 802 -21.87 -35.92 5.63
CA PRO A 802 -22.09 -35.77 4.20
C PRO A 802 -20.75 -35.47 3.54
N MET A 803 -20.36 -36.34 2.62
CA MET A 803 -19.06 -36.25 1.99
C MET A 803 -19.25 -36.03 0.51
N THR A 804 -18.57 -35.02 0.01
CA THR A 804 -18.42 -34.90 -1.41
C THR A 804 -17.20 -35.73 -1.70
N ILE A 805 -17.49 -36.90 -2.23
CA ILE A 805 -16.49 -37.84 -2.61
C ILE A 805 -16.23 -37.58 -4.07
N THR A 806 -15.06 -37.03 -4.34
CA THR A 806 -14.59 -36.92 -5.71
C THR A 806 -13.64 -38.05 -5.98
N LEU A 807 -14.02 -38.89 -6.94
CA LEU A 807 -13.23 -39.92 -7.56
C LEU A 807 -12.67 -39.36 -8.86
N ASN A 808 -11.44 -38.89 -8.80
CA ASN A 808 -10.69 -38.46 -9.97
C ASN A 808 -9.91 -39.64 -10.56
N CYS A 809 -9.73 -39.68 -11.88
CA CYS A 809 -8.78 -40.54 -12.57
C CYS A 809 -8.30 -39.88 -13.87
N THR A 810 -7.41 -40.55 -14.60
CA THR A 810 -6.93 -40.12 -15.92
C THR A 810 -6.94 -41.32 -16.86
N VAL A 811 -7.42 -41.13 -18.09
CA VAL A 811 -7.40 -42.13 -19.16
C VAL A 811 -6.24 -41.84 -20.10
N ARG A 812 -5.38 -42.84 -20.34
CA ARG A 812 -4.20 -42.75 -21.19
C ARG A 812 -4.24 -43.82 -22.27
N CYS A 813 -3.98 -43.45 -23.53
CA CYS A 813 -3.79 -44.40 -24.62
C CYS A 813 -2.34 -44.90 -24.71
N ASN A 814 -2.14 -46.22 -24.73
CA ASN A 814 -0.81 -46.84 -24.67
C ASN A 814 -0.32 -47.38 -26.02
N SER A 815 -1.15 -48.07 -26.83
CA SER A 815 -0.70 -48.68 -28.10
C SER A 815 -1.83 -48.96 -29.11
N TYR A 816 -1.50 -49.08 -30.41
CA TYR A 816 -2.36 -49.49 -31.54
C TYR A 816 -1.48 -50.26 -32.55
N SER A 817 -1.87 -51.47 -33.00
CA SER A 817 -1.04 -52.34 -33.85
C SER A 817 -1.70 -52.86 -35.15
N GLY A 818 -2.76 -52.22 -35.65
CA GLY A 818 -3.40 -52.55 -36.93
C GLY A 818 -3.05 -51.55 -38.04
N GLY A 819 -2.81 -52.01 -39.26
CA GLY A 819 -2.42 -51.16 -40.39
C GLY A 819 -3.39 -50.00 -40.66
N VAL A 820 -2.84 -48.85 -41.08
CA VAL A 820 -3.46 -47.50 -41.09
C VAL A 820 -4.54 -47.27 -42.18
N THR A 821 -5.18 -48.31 -42.70
CA THR A 821 -6.04 -48.21 -43.90
C THR A 821 -7.55 -48.16 -43.65
N ASP A 822 -8.01 -48.29 -42.40
CA ASP A 822 -9.42 -48.05 -42.05
C ASP A 822 -9.54 -46.94 -40.99
N GLN A 823 -9.52 -45.70 -41.46
CA GLN A 823 -9.44 -44.48 -40.64
C GLN A 823 -10.81 -43.95 -40.20
N ARG A 824 -11.82 -44.81 -39.99
CA ARG A 824 -13.18 -44.40 -39.61
C ARG A 824 -13.75 -45.07 -38.35
N SER A 825 -12.96 -45.86 -37.62
CA SER A 825 -13.41 -46.57 -36.42
C SER A 825 -12.89 -45.91 -35.13
N ASP A 826 -13.70 -45.07 -34.49
CA ASP A 826 -13.35 -44.43 -33.21
C ASP A 826 -13.14 -45.48 -32.10
N PHE A 827 -11.94 -45.52 -31.50
CA PHE A 827 -11.72 -46.27 -30.26
C PHE A 827 -12.04 -45.40 -29.05
N TYR A 828 -12.71 -45.99 -28.07
CA TYR A 828 -13.13 -45.27 -26.88
C TYR A 828 -13.14 -46.19 -25.66
N VAL A 829 -12.90 -45.60 -24.50
CA VAL A 829 -13.08 -46.27 -23.22
C VAL A 829 -14.31 -45.71 -22.54
N VAL A 830 -15.19 -46.61 -22.12
CA VAL A 830 -16.30 -46.27 -21.25
C VAL A 830 -15.84 -46.45 -19.81
N LEU A 831 -15.64 -45.33 -19.12
CA LEU A 831 -15.44 -45.33 -17.68
C LEU A 831 -16.79 -45.33 -16.98
N THR A 832 -17.01 -46.31 -16.12
CA THR A 832 -18.11 -46.35 -15.17
C THR A 832 -17.56 -46.01 -13.79
N PHE A 833 -17.76 -44.77 -13.38
CA PHE A 833 -17.54 -44.35 -12.00
C PHE A 833 -18.72 -44.78 -11.16
N ASN A 834 -18.47 -45.26 -9.95
CA ASN A 834 -19.50 -45.63 -9.00
C ASN A 834 -19.08 -45.15 -7.61
N ILE A 835 -19.90 -44.32 -6.98
CA ILE A 835 -19.72 -43.95 -5.59
C ILE A 835 -21.05 -44.22 -4.89
N ASN A 836 -21.03 -45.18 -3.97
CA ASN A 836 -22.17 -45.61 -3.17
C ASN A 836 -23.40 -46.07 -3.99
N GLY A 837 -23.17 -46.71 -5.13
CA GLY A 837 -24.23 -47.13 -6.04
C GLY A 837 -24.65 -46.05 -7.06
N VAL A 838 -24.19 -44.80 -6.91
CA VAL A 838 -24.42 -43.75 -7.91
C VAL A 838 -23.40 -43.89 -9.02
N GLN A 839 -23.87 -44.23 -10.22
CA GLN A 839 -23.00 -44.48 -11.37
C GLN A 839 -23.00 -43.34 -12.39
N SER A 840 -21.83 -43.03 -12.93
CA SER A 840 -21.68 -42.20 -14.13
C SER A 840 -20.85 -42.93 -15.16
N LYS A 841 -21.41 -43.10 -16.35
CA LYS A 841 -20.70 -43.68 -17.50
C LYS A 841 -20.21 -42.56 -18.40
N ARG A 842 -18.92 -42.55 -18.70
CA ARG A 842 -18.28 -41.57 -19.58
C ARG A 842 -17.58 -42.29 -20.70
N ARG A 843 -18.06 -42.05 -21.92
CA ARG A 843 -17.38 -42.46 -23.14
C ARG A 843 -16.27 -41.47 -23.42
N VAL A 844 -15.04 -41.90 -23.21
CA VAL A 844 -13.82 -41.15 -23.53
C VAL A 844 -13.35 -41.64 -24.88
N VAL A 845 -13.60 -40.86 -25.93
CA VAL A 845 -13.08 -41.13 -27.26
C VAL A 845 -11.61 -40.79 -27.28
N VAL A 846 -10.82 -41.71 -27.79
CA VAL A 846 -9.40 -41.52 -28.00
C VAL A 846 -9.20 -41.47 -29.51
N ASP A 847 -8.94 -40.27 -30.04
CA ASP A 847 -8.62 -40.13 -31.46
C ASP A 847 -7.26 -40.79 -31.73
N MET A 848 -7.25 -41.79 -32.61
CA MET A 848 -6.03 -42.53 -32.94
C MET A 848 -5.03 -41.73 -33.78
N ARG A 849 -5.45 -40.59 -34.37
CA ARG A 849 -4.57 -39.70 -35.17
C ARG A 849 -3.59 -38.89 -34.32
N ASP A 850 -3.96 -38.59 -33.07
CA ASP A 850 -3.16 -37.76 -32.16
C ASP A 850 -1.88 -38.45 -31.65
N LYS A 851 -1.69 -39.75 -31.96
CA LYS A 851 -0.45 -40.45 -31.62
C LYS A 851 0.79 -39.87 -32.31
N ALA A 852 0.62 -39.17 -33.43
CA ALA A 852 1.71 -38.47 -34.12
C ALA A 852 2.22 -37.22 -33.36
N GLY A 853 1.48 -36.73 -32.36
CA GLY A 853 1.80 -35.51 -31.59
C GLY A 853 2.21 -35.72 -30.12
N GLY A 854 2.11 -36.94 -29.58
CA GLY A 854 2.44 -37.24 -28.18
C GLY A 854 1.25 -37.82 -27.38
N LEU A 855 1.55 -38.61 -26.35
CA LEU A 855 0.58 -39.33 -25.52
C LEU A 855 -0.51 -38.39 -24.93
N VAL A 856 -1.79 -38.71 -25.14
CA VAL A 856 -2.92 -37.90 -24.64
C VAL A 856 -3.44 -38.48 -23.31
N ASP A 857 -3.29 -37.70 -22.23
CA ASP A 857 -3.89 -37.97 -20.91
C ASP A 857 -5.20 -37.19 -20.76
N ILE A 858 -6.30 -37.91 -20.59
CA ILE A 858 -7.64 -37.31 -20.49
C ILE A 858 -8.12 -37.42 -19.04
N PRO A 859 -8.09 -36.35 -18.24
CA PRO A 859 -8.55 -36.38 -16.85
C PRO A 859 -10.06 -36.54 -16.79
N GLN A 860 -10.51 -37.32 -15.82
CA GLN A 860 -11.92 -37.60 -15.60
C GLN A 860 -12.20 -37.53 -14.10
N SER A 861 -13.15 -36.68 -13.71
CA SER A 861 -13.57 -36.51 -12.33
C SER A 861 -15.02 -36.89 -12.16
N PHE A 862 -15.33 -37.76 -11.22
CA PHE A 862 -16.70 -38.01 -10.82
C PHE A 862 -16.87 -37.66 -9.36
N THR A 863 -17.72 -36.66 -9.15
CA THR A 863 -18.03 -36.16 -7.82
C THR A 863 -19.43 -36.58 -7.45
N VAL A 864 -19.55 -37.24 -6.31
CA VAL A 864 -20.85 -37.56 -5.73
C VAL A 864 -20.92 -37.00 -4.33
N ASN A 865 -22.01 -36.30 -4.08
CA ASN A 865 -22.41 -35.95 -2.74
C ASN A 865 -23.05 -37.17 -2.11
N ILE A 866 -22.30 -37.80 -1.20
CA ILE A 866 -22.76 -38.93 -0.43
C ILE A 866 -23.44 -38.41 0.83
N PRO A 867 -24.70 -38.79 1.07
CA PRO A 867 -25.36 -38.49 2.32
C PRO A 867 -24.56 -39.01 3.51
N ALA A 868 -24.70 -38.35 4.66
CA ALA A 868 -24.10 -38.81 5.90
C ALA A 868 -24.45 -40.27 6.21
N SER A 869 -23.45 -41.07 6.60
CA SER A 869 -23.68 -42.42 7.12
C SER A 869 -22.50 -42.90 7.98
N ASN A 870 -22.70 -43.96 8.76
CA ASN A 870 -21.62 -44.72 9.40
C ASN A 870 -21.31 -46.01 8.64
N ASN A 871 -21.71 -46.05 7.37
CA ASN A 871 -21.52 -47.20 6.53
C ASN A 871 -20.22 -47.07 5.75
N ARG A 872 -19.70 -48.22 5.31
CA ARG A 872 -18.63 -48.23 4.32
C ARG A 872 -19.21 -47.82 2.98
N ILE A 873 -18.83 -46.64 2.56
CA ILE A 873 -19.18 -46.10 1.26
C ILE A 873 -18.35 -46.83 0.23
N GLY A 874 -18.97 -47.71 -0.54
CA GLY A 874 -18.33 -48.44 -1.62
C GLY A 874 -18.03 -47.52 -2.79
N ILE A 875 -16.83 -47.58 -3.32
CA ILE A 875 -16.36 -46.74 -4.42
C ILE A 875 -15.73 -47.67 -5.45
N SER A 876 -16.14 -47.56 -6.70
CA SER A 876 -15.50 -48.32 -7.77
C SER A 876 -15.37 -47.53 -9.07
N LEU A 877 -14.34 -47.86 -9.83
CA LEU A 877 -14.10 -47.31 -11.17
C LEU A 877 -13.85 -48.47 -12.11
N THR A 878 -14.69 -48.64 -13.11
CA THR A 878 -14.51 -49.66 -14.15
C THR A 878 -14.27 -49.01 -15.50
N GLY A 879 -13.24 -49.40 -16.22
CA GLY A 879 -13.04 -49.00 -17.62
C GLY A 879 -13.29 -50.19 -18.52
N ALA A 880 -14.06 -50.00 -19.59
CA ALA A 880 -14.24 -51.00 -20.65
C ALA A 880 -13.91 -50.36 -22.00
N SER A 881 -13.07 -51.00 -22.80
CA SER A 881 -12.62 -50.44 -24.07
C SER A 881 -13.32 -51.05 -25.28
N TYR A 882 -13.60 -50.20 -26.28
CA TYR A 882 -14.34 -50.54 -27.48
C TYR A 882 -13.61 -49.98 -28.70
N GLY A 883 -13.43 -50.83 -29.71
CA GLY A 883 -12.64 -50.55 -30.90
C GLY A 883 -11.73 -51.73 -31.24
N PRO A 884 -10.76 -51.57 -32.15
CA PRO A 884 -9.98 -52.67 -32.69
C PRO A 884 -9.21 -53.43 -31.60
N GLN A 885 -9.16 -54.76 -31.67
CA GLN A 885 -8.53 -55.66 -30.68
C GLN A 885 -7.07 -55.31 -30.34
N GLN A 886 -6.42 -54.55 -31.21
CA GLN A 886 -5.00 -54.22 -31.17
C GLN A 886 -4.69 -52.89 -30.44
N SER A 887 -5.65 -52.31 -29.72
CA SER A 887 -5.54 -51.04 -29.00
C SER A 887 -5.39 -51.25 -27.48
N GLU A 888 -4.75 -50.36 -26.72
CA GLU A 888 -4.64 -50.48 -25.25
C GLU A 888 -4.71 -49.13 -24.55
N VAL A 889 -5.44 -49.04 -23.43
CA VAL A 889 -5.59 -47.84 -22.58
C VAL A 889 -5.39 -48.16 -21.10
N THR A 890 -4.73 -47.27 -20.37
CA THR A 890 -4.65 -47.31 -18.91
C THR A 890 -5.56 -46.25 -18.28
N VAL A 891 -6.27 -46.64 -17.23
CA VAL A 891 -6.97 -45.73 -16.30
C VAL A 891 -6.11 -45.61 -15.05
N GLY A 892 -5.50 -44.45 -14.84
CA GLY A 892 -4.54 -44.19 -13.76
C GLY A 892 -4.91 -42.98 -12.91
N ASN A 893 -4.01 -42.58 -12.00
CA ASN A 893 -4.17 -41.42 -11.12
C ASN A 893 -5.50 -41.38 -10.37
N ILE A 894 -5.92 -42.54 -9.85
CA ILE A 894 -7.23 -42.64 -9.22
C ILE A 894 -7.13 -42.07 -7.81
N VAL A 895 -7.78 -40.94 -7.56
CA VAL A 895 -7.80 -40.30 -6.24
C VAL A 895 -9.24 -40.19 -5.77
N VAL A 896 -9.51 -40.76 -4.60
CA VAL A 896 -10.73 -40.48 -3.86
C VAL A 896 -10.41 -39.48 -2.79
N THR A 897 -10.97 -38.30 -2.93
CA THR A 897 -10.96 -37.31 -1.87
C THR A 897 -12.34 -37.26 -1.28
N ALA A 898 -12.45 -37.69 -0.02
CA ALA A 898 -13.63 -37.42 0.78
C ALA A 898 -13.39 -36.08 1.48
N PHE A 899 -13.80 -35.02 0.81
CA PHE A 899 -13.98 -33.75 1.49
C PHE A 899 -15.37 -33.74 2.10
N ARG A 900 -15.46 -33.08 3.25
CA ARG A 900 -16.79 -32.75 3.75
C ARG A 900 -17.43 -31.85 2.71
N SER A 901 -18.69 -32.11 2.39
CA SER A 901 -19.41 -31.43 1.29
C SER A 901 -19.67 -29.93 1.49
N ASN A 902 -19.04 -29.28 2.48
CA ASN A 902 -19.32 -27.88 2.79
C ASN A 902 -18.38 -26.95 2.01
N ASN A 903 -18.96 -26.15 1.11
CA ASN A 903 -18.25 -25.19 0.25
C ASN A 903 -17.62 -23.98 1.01
N GLY A 904 -17.33 -24.09 2.30
CA GLY A 904 -16.97 -22.95 3.16
C GLY A 904 -15.47 -22.59 3.21
N SER A 905 -14.58 -23.35 2.56
CA SER A 905 -13.12 -23.15 2.66
C SER A 905 -12.47 -22.59 1.38
N PHE A 906 -13.28 -22.28 0.35
CA PHE A 906 -12.88 -21.53 -0.83
C PHE A 906 -13.84 -20.35 -0.98
N GLY A 907 -13.32 -19.12 -1.02
CA GLY A 907 -14.13 -17.92 -1.30
C GLY A 907 -14.58 -17.89 -2.75
N GLN A 908 -15.78 -17.39 -3.01
CA GLN A 908 -16.15 -16.86 -4.33
C GLN A 908 -15.89 -15.37 -4.38
#